data_AF-A0A0S8FCE2-F1
#
_entry.id   AF-A0A0S8FCE2-F1
#
_cell.length_a   1.000
_cell.length_b   1.000
_cell.length_c   1.000
_cell.angle_alpha   90.00
_cell.angle_beta   90.00
_cell.angle_gamma   90.00
#
_symmetry.space_group_name_H-M   'P 1'
#
loop_
_entity.id
_entity.type
_entity.pdbx_description
1 polymer ?
#
loop_
_entity_poly.entity_id
_entity_poly.type
_entity_poly.pdbx_seq_one_letter_code
_entity_poly.pdbx_strand_id
1 'polypeptide(L)'
;MMRALAAMMTLCLVLATGAAAQVEWVREPEQQVPQYGQFELAVRAAELAGGAWVTEPARLGATFVSPSGRTVTLPAFRTQDYGFGTEEPRQQRASVGGLKIYVSESDWALGQELTFFLDDVRLQSRQTGESRMLGDFEADAGGWGPQAGTTAVTDETAASGRRSLRVDVTLAEGSRWPGAFLALDGADWRGYDRLAFAVRLEADAARGHIRAEYGTTDGRIIRAGGALDGEVPAREWTELTWDFDRSDAEAANRPVAAGEPYYAIRFMPTEPGRHTYTIRGGGSALAEGGFECLPSELKAPARVSRRDPFHLERTDGTPWLPVGLNMCWYGRGRTADYEEWLPALAAAGGDVVRLWMCPWCFGVEWGGPPGDYRMDHAYELDHVLRRARELGIGVMLCLDYHGAFQGRGAWRSNPYNAANGGPCEQPEDFFTSEEAARLYRERLSYLVARYASYSNLAFWEFFNEVNLVEDFDGAAVAAWHARMARYLRDADPYDHIITTSCGNPAGDPHLWTLPEIELAQSHDYAATDWAANVAHWTEEHRERYGKAAMFGEFGLNAAAADSAERDPDGIYLHNGLWGSAMSGSAGAAMIWFWDNYVHERDLYHHFTSLKRFAEGVDWTQGLLPLTEWRWERGDAADEPA
;
A
#
# COMPACT_ATOMS: atom_id res chain seq x y z
N MET A 1 28.90 7.32 47.91
CA MET A 1 28.47 8.17 46.79
C MET A 1 28.24 7.28 45.58
N MET A 2 26.99 6.94 45.27
CA MET A 2 26.51 6.65 43.91
C MET A 2 24.98 6.61 43.95
N ARG A 3 24.37 7.35 43.02
CA ARG A 3 22.96 7.70 42.93
C ARG A 3 22.18 6.60 42.20
N ALA A 4 20.99 6.28 42.69
CA ALA A 4 19.93 5.62 41.92
C ALA A 4 18.88 6.68 41.56
N LEU A 5 18.53 6.80 40.27
CA LEU A 5 17.37 7.56 39.82
C LEU A 5 16.14 6.65 39.87
N ALA A 6 15.13 7.05 40.62
CA ALA A 6 13.81 6.45 40.63
C ALA A 6 12.86 7.31 39.76
N ALA A 7 12.16 6.67 38.83
CA ALA A 7 11.03 7.24 38.13
C ALA A 7 9.79 7.18 39.04
N MET A 8 9.10 8.31 39.20
CA MET A 8 7.99 8.47 40.14
C MET A 8 6.66 8.27 39.38
N MET A 9 6.03 7.10 39.52
CA MET A 9 4.60 6.91 39.20
C MET A 9 3.77 7.43 40.38
N THR A 10 2.82 8.32 40.12
CA THR A 10 1.85 8.78 41.13
C THR A 10 0.50 8.11 40.85
N LEU A 11 -0.01 7.34 41.82
CA LEU A 11 -1.29 6.61 41.76
C LEU A 11 -2.26 7.26 42.76
N CYS A 12 -3.44 7.67 42.31
CA CYS A 12 -4.54 8.12 43.17
C CYS A 12 -5.81 7.32 42.84
N LEU A 13 -6.56 6.89 43.86
CA LEU A 13 -7.71 5.98 43.73
C LEU A 13 -8.84 6.43 44.67
N VAL A 14 -9.99 6.88 44.16
CA VAL A 14 -11.28 6.96 44.89
C VAL A 14 -12.49 6.87 43.94
N LEU A 15 -13.36 5.92 44.29
CA LEU A 15 -14.82 5.68 44.11
C LEU A 15 -15.66 6.38 43.02
N ALA A 16 -16.46 5.53 42.36
CA ALA A 16 -17.30 5.75 41.18
C ALA A 16 -18.66 6.44 41.43
N THR A 17 -19.05 7.33 40.50
CA THR A 17 -20.43 7.55 40.03
C THR A 17 -20.40 8.23 38.66
N GLY A 18 -21.07 7.65 37.64
CA GLY A 18 -21.26 8.20 36.30
C GLY A 18 -19.96 8.28 35.49
N ALA A 19 -19.56 7.17 34.87
CA ALA A 19 -18.18 7.02 34.43
C ALA A 19 -17.86 7.92 33.22
N ALA A 20 -17.26 9.07 33.52
CA ALA A 20 -16.36 9.74 32.60
C ALA A 20 -15.20 8.79 32.30
N ALA A 21 -14.77 8.69 31.04
CA ALA A 21 -13.66 7.84 30.63
C ALA A 21 -12.46 8.02 31.57
N GLN A 22 -12.18 7.02 32.41
CA GLN A 22 -11.06 7.08 33.34
C GLN A 22 -9.77 6.78 32.58
N VAL A 23 -8.92 7.79 32.44
CA VAL A 23 -7.57 7.63 31.89
C VAL A 23 -6.72 6.88 32.90
N GLU A 24 -6.25 5.70 32.51
CA GLU A 24 -5.34 4.87 33.31
C GLU A 24 -3.92 5.43 33.27
N TRP A 25 -3.47 5.85 32.08
CA TRP A 25 -2.19 6.52 31.88
C TRP A 25 -2.17 7.36 30.60
N VAL A 26 -1.29 8.36 30.60
CA VAL A 26 -0.86 9.13 29.43
C VAL A 26 0.65 8.97 29.31
N ARG A 27 1.14 8.61 28.12
CA ARG A 27 2.58 8.58 27.80
C ARG A 27 2.90 9.70 26.82
N GLU A 28 3.90 10.49 27.18
CA GLU A 28 4.46 11.59 26.40
C GLU A 28 5.89 11.19 26.01
N PRO A 29 6.20 11.02 24.72
CA PRO A 29 7.49 10.47 24.29
C PRO A 29 8.62 11.50 24.40
N GLU A 30 8.41 12.74 23.95
CA GLU A 30 9.44 13.79 23.90
C GLU A 30 8.86 15.17 24.27
N GLN A 31 9.57 15.92 25.12
CA GLN A 31 9.20 17.32 25.45
C GLN A 31 9.66 18.33 24.39
N GLN A 32 10.39 17.88 23.37
CA GLN A 32 10.88 18.70 22.26
C GLN A 32 10.52 18.00 20.96
N VAL A 33 9.91 18.71 20.03
CA VAL A 33 9.45 18.17 18.75
C VAL A 33 9.91 19.11 17.64
N PRO A 34 10.51 18.62 16.54
CA PRO A 34 10.83 19.49 15.41
C PRO A 34 9.54 20.04 14.76
N GLN A 35 9.59 21.26 14.26
CA GLN A 35 8.57 21.83 13.38
C GLN A 35 8.36 20.88 12.19
N TYR A 36 7.10 20.62 11.82
CA TYR A 36 6.69 19.61 10.83
C TYR A 36 7.05 18.16 11.22
N GLY A 37 7.52 17.94 12.45
CA GLY A 37 7.62 16.62 13.06
C GLY A 37 6.27 16.13 13.56
N GLN A 38 6.27 15.07 14.37
CA GLN A 38 5.06 14.48 14.93
C GLN A 38 5.19 14.40 16.44
N PHE A 39 4.23 14.98 17.14
CA PHE A 39 4.00 14.78 18.57
C PHE A 39 2.88 13.76 18.74
N GLU A 40 3.12 12.69 19.48
CA GLU A 40 2.14 11.63 19.73
C GLU A 40 1.87 11.49 21.22
N LEU A 41 0.60 11.56 21.60
CA LEU A 41 0.13 11.19 22.94
C LEU A 41 -0.41 9.78 22.87
N ALA A 42 0.06 8.90 23.76
CA ALA A 42 -0.56 7.60 23.96
C ALA A 42 -1.40 7.62 25.25
N VAL A 43 -2.64 7.15 25.17
CA VAL A 43 -3.64 7.20 26.23
C VAL A 43 -4.28 5.83 26.39
N ARG A 44 -4.31 5.31 27.61
CA ARG A 44 -5.14 4.15 27.96
C ARG A 44 -6.32 4.61 28.79
N ALA A 45 -7.52 4.19 28.41
CA ALA A 45 -8.74 4.52 29.14
C ALA A 45 -9.57 3.25 29.34
N ALA A 46 -10.03 3.02 30.58
CA ALA A 46 -10.64 1.76 31.03
C ALA A 46 -11.97 1.40 30.33
N GLU A 47 -12.66 2.37 29.72
CA GLU A 47 -14.05 2.22 29.24
C GLU A 47 -14.25 2.37 27.73
N LEU A 48 -13.20 2.46 26.93
CA LEU A 48 -13.34 2.53 25.47
C LEU A 48 -13.29 1.13 24.80
N ALA A 49 -13.89 0.13 25.44
CA ALA A 49 -13.91 -1.27 25.00
C ALA A 49 -14.86 -1.57 23.83
N GLY A 50 -15.11 -0.63 22.92
CA GLY A 50 -16.03 -0.85 21.79
C GLY A 50 -15.79 0.08 20.61
N GLY A 51 -15.38 -0.52 19.48
CA GLY A 51 -15.18 0.10 18.17
C GLY A 51 -13.72 0.45 17.87
N ALA A 52 -13.26 0.23 16.63
CA ALA A 52 -11.93 0.64 16.21
C ALA A 52 -11.82 2.18 16.07
N TRP A 53 -12.96 2.87 15.88
CA TRP A 53 -13.08 4.33 15.69
C TRP A 53 -14.13 5.00 16.54
N VAL A 54 -13.94 6.29 16.71
CA VAL A 54 -14.57 7.12 17.72
C VAL A 54 -14.97 8.46 17.05
N THR A 55 -16.15 8.49 16.44
CA THR A 55 -16.64 9.64 15.64
C THR A 55 -17.69 10.51 16.35
N GLU A 56 -18.06 10.18 17.59
CA GLU A 56 -19.00 11.02 18.35
C GLU A 56 -18.29 12.08 19.23
N PRO A 57 -18.83 13.31 19.33
CA PRO A 57 -18.31 14.40 20.18
C PRO A 57 -18.13 14.05 21.66
N ALA A 58 -18.66 12.92 22.10
CA ALA A 58 -18.63 12.44 23.48
C ALA A 58 -17.38 11.60 23.83
N ARG A 59 -16.43 11.38 22.91
CA ARG A 59 -15.29 10.46 23.15
C ARG A 59 -13.91 11.10 22.85
N LEU A 60 -12.86 10.38 23.22
CA LEU A 60 -11.49 10.83 23.49
C LEU A 60 -10.80 11.62 22.34
N GLY A 61 -10.13 12.72 22.66
CA GLY A 61 -9.29 13.51 21.74
C GLY A 61 -8.44 14.53 22.49
N ALA A 62 -7.72 15.41 21.77
CA ALA A 62 -6.98 16.51 22.38
C ALA A 62 -7.11 17.80 21.57
N THR A 63 -7.11 18.92 22.29
CA THR A 63 -7.01 20.26 21.71
C THR A 63 -5.62 20.80 21.97
N PHE A 64 -4.91 21.17 20.90
CA PHE A 64 -3.58 21.76 20.91
C PHE A 64 -3.69 23.27 20.69
N VAL A 65 -2.87 24.03 21.42
CA VAL A 65 -2.74 25.48 21.30
C VAL A 65 -1.29 25.81 20.98
N SER A 66 -1.09 26.48 19.85
CA SER A 66 0.21 26.95 19.38
C SER A 66 0.67 28.24 20.09
N PRO A 67 1.94 28.65 19.95
CA PRO A 67 2.46 29.90 20.49
C PRO A 67 1.69 31.15 20.04
N SER A 68 1.15 31.15 18.82
CA SER A 68 0.32 32.23 18.28
C SER A 68 -1.12 32.23 18.80
N GLY A 69 -1.52 31.21 19.58
CA GLY A 69 -2.88 31.01 20.07
C GLY A 69 -3.80 30.27 19.11
N ARG A 70 -3.32 29.86 17.92
CA ARG A 70 -4.10 29.01 17.01
C ARG A 70 -4.35 27.65 17.66
N THR A 71 -5.59 27.18 17.53
CA THR A 71 -6.08 25.97 18.18
C THR A 71 -6.42 24.90 17.14
N VAL A 72 -6.04 23.65 17.39
CA VAL A 72 -6.38 22.48 16.57
C VAL A 72 -6.93 21.38 17.47
N THR A 73 -8.06 20.78 17.11
CA THR A 73 -8.63 19.64 17.85
C THR A 73 -8.54 18.38 17.02
N LEU A 74 -8.00 17.32 17.62
CA LEU A 74 -7.72 16.06 16.96
C LEU A 74 -8.37 14.90 17.72
N PRO A 75 -9.06 13.99 17.03
CA PRO A 75 -9.61 12.81 17.67
C PRO A 75 -8.50 11.81 18.01
N ALA A 76 -8.75 10.96 19.00
CA ALA A 76 -7.88 9.84 19.30
C ALA A 76 -8.22 8.63 18.42
N PHE A 77 -7.22 7.79 18.18
CA PHE A 77 -7.39 6.56 17.42
C PHE A 77 -6.87 5.33 18.11
N ARG A 78 -7.53 4.19 17.88
CA ARG A 78 -7.04 2.91 18.39
C ARG A 78 -5.82 2.43 17.59
N THR A 79 -4.79 2.05 18.32
CA THR A 79 -3.57 1.45 17.78
C THR A 79 -2.96 0.47 18.80
N GLN A 80 -1.89 -0.22 18.41
CA GLN A 80 -1.06 -1.02 19.30
C GLN A 80 0.37 -1.03 18.76
N ASP A 81 1.33 -1.30 19.63
CA ASP A 81 2.73 -1.43 19.21
C ASP A 81 2.92 -2.77 18.49
N TYR A 82 3.89 -2.81 17.58
CA TYR A 82 4.30 -4.01 16.87
C TYR A 82 5.82 -4.13 16.89
N GLY A 83 6.30 -5.36 16.96
CA GLY A 83 7.67 -5.71 16.61
C GLY A 83 7.72 -6.52 15.32
N PHE A 84 8.91 -6.77 14.81
CA PHE A 84 9.13 -7.75 13.74
C PHE A 84 9.58 -9.09 14.34
N GLY A 85 9.30 -10.19 13.65
CA GLY A 85 9.61 -11.53 14.13
C GLY A 85 11.11 -11.70 14.41
N THR A 86 11.47 -12.14 15.62
CA THR A 86 12.87 -12.33 16.05
C THR A 86 13.39 -13.75 15.84
N GLU A 87 12.52 -14.70 15.47
CA GLU A 87 12.91 -16.07 15.20
C GLU A 87 13.57 -16.14 13.82
N GLU A 88 14.83 -16.57 13.77
CA GLU A 88 15.52 -16.79 12.48
C GLU A 88 14.64 -17.72 11.62
N PRO A 89 14.19 -17.28 10.44
CA PRO A 89 13.21 -18.05 9.66
C PRO A 89 13.66 -19.47 9.33
N ARG A 90 14.98 -19.69 9.16
CA ARG A 90 15.55 -21.03 8.98
C ARG A 90 15.28 -21.94 10.18
N GLN A 91 15.26 -21.43 11.41
CA GLN A 91 14.96 -22.26 12.58
C GLN A 91 13.54 -22.82 12.58
N GLN A 92 12.59 -22.18 11.88
CA GLN A 92 11.24 -22.72 11.70
C GLN A 92 11.26 -24.06 10.93
N ARG A 93 12.29 -24.29 10.12
CA ARG A 93 12.51 -25.54 9.36
C ARG A 93 13.39 -26.56 10.08
N ALA A 94 13.72 -26.35 11.36
CA ALA A 94 14.51 -27.32 12.13
C ALA A 94 13.78 -28.65 12.38
N SER A 95 12.44 -28.64 12.36
CA SER A 95 11.62 -29.83 12.63
C SER A 95 10.30 -29.79 11.83
N VAL A 96 10.36 -30.26 10.59
CA VAL A 96 9.22 -30.34 9.68
C VAL A 96 8.47 -31.66 9.90
N GLY A 97 7.19 -31.55 10.25
CA GLY A 97 6.25 -32.64 10.55
C GLY A 97 5.48 -33.16 9.33
N GLY A 98 5.41 -32.38 8.24
CA GLY A 98 4.78 -32.83 7.00
C GLY A 98 4.84 -31.81 5.88
N LEU A 99 4.68 -32.28 4.65
CA LEU A 99 4.57 -31.49 3.42
C LEU A 99 3.25 -31.80 2.75
N LYS A 100 2.64 -30.78 2.16
CA LYS A 100 1.41 -30.89 1.41
C LYS A 100 1.50 -30.14 0.10
N ILE A 101 0.91 -30.73 -0.94
CA ILE A 101 0.74 -30.12 -2.26
C ILE A 101 -0.73 -30.28 -2.65
N TYR A 102 -1.41 -29.16 -2.92
CA TYR A 102 -2.87 -29.12 -3.00
C TYR A 102 -3.38 -28.07 -3.99
N VAL A 103 -4.66 -28.15 -4.34
CA VAL A 103 -5.32 -27.21 -5.26
C VAL A 103 -5.98 -26.06 -4.48
N SER A 104 -5.82 -24.82 -4.95
CA SER A 104 -6.43 -23.62 -4.35
C SER A 104 -7.97 -23.60 -4.50
N GLU A 105 -8.67 -23.12 -3.46
CA GLU A 105 -10.15 -23.02 -3.42
C GLU A 105 -10.71 -21.88 -4.30
N SER A 106 -9.89 -20.86 -4.60
CA SER A 106 -10.29 -19.61 -5.25
C SER A 106 -10.78 -19.74 -6.71
N ASP A 107 -10.51 -20.87 -7.38
CA ASP A 107 -10.47 -20.89 -8.85
C ASP A 107 -11.41 -21.92 -9.50
N TRP A 108 -12.29 -22.58 -8.74
CA TRP A 108 -13.11 -23.68 -9.25
C TRP A 108 -14.54 -23.76 -8.67
N ALA A 109 -15.46 -24.37 -9.42
CA ALA A 109 -16.85 -24.55 -9.00
C ALA A 109 -16.99 -25.71 -7.99
N LEU A 110 -17.81 -25.52 -6.95
CA LEU A 110 -18.17 -26.58 -6.01
C LEU A 110 -18.72 -27.81 -6.74
N GLY A 111 -18.26 -29.00 -6.36
CA GLY A 111 -18.66 -30.28 -6.94
C GLY A 111 -17.83 -30.75 -8.15
N GLN A 112 -16.80 -29.99 -8.54
CA GLN A 112 -15.89 -30.40 -9.61
C GLN A 112 -14.91 -31.49 -9.13
N GLU A 113 -14.74 -32.53 -9.95
CA GLU A 113 -13.65 -33.50 -9.82
C GLU A 113 -12.42 -32.97 -10.57
N LEU A 114 -11.25 -33.11 -9.97
CA LEU A 114 -10.00 -32.69 -10.59
C LEU A 114 -8.92 -33.72 -10.32
N THR A 115 -8.13 -33.99 -11.36
CA THR A 115 -6.96 -34.86 -11.28
C THR A 115 -5.71 -34.06 -11.60
N PHE A 116 -4.68 -34.22 -10.76
CA PHE A 116 -3.33 -33.77 -11.07
C PHE A 116 -2.30 -34.85 -10.75
N PHE A 117 -1.13 -34.72 -11.36
CA PHE A 117 -0.02 -35.66 -11.23
C PHE A 117 1.19 -34.94 -10.65
N LEU A 118 1.90 -35.57 -9.72
CA LEU A 118 3.11 -35.06 -9.11
C LEU A 118 4.30 -35.95 -9.45
N ASP A 119 5.46 -35.32 -9.64
CA ASP A 119 6.74 -35.99 -9.88
C ASP A 119 7.91 -35.17 -9.33
N ASP A 120 9.06 -35.80 -9.11
CA ASP A 120 10.34 -35.19 -8.72
C ASP A 120 10.27 -34.18 -7.55
N VAL A 121 9.54 -34.51 -6.49
CA VAL A 121 9.43 -33.63 -5.30
C VAL A 121 10.75 -33.63 -4.55
N ARG A 122 11.46 -32.50 -4.54
CA ARG A 122 12.83 -32.40 -3.99
C ARG A 122 13.11 -31.10 -3.26
N LEU A 123 13.97 -31.18 -2.26
CA LEU A 123 14.59 -30.03 -1.60
C LEU A 123 15.95 -29.74 -2.22
N GLN A 124 16.29 -28.48 -2.35
CA GLN A 124 17.55 -28.03 -2.96
C GLN A 124 18.24 -26.98 -2.09
N SER A 125 19.56 -27.04 -2.08
CA SER A 125 20.45 -26.04 -1.50
C SER A 125 21.20 -25.35 -2.63
N ARG A 126 20.87 -24.10 -2.94
CA ARG A 126 21.58 -23.34 -3.99
C ARG A 126 23.02 -23.04 -3.61
N GLN A 127 23.30 -22.93 -2.31
CA GLN A 127 24.65 -22.65 -1.81
C GLN A 127 25.60 -23.84 -1.99
N THR A 128 25.13 -25.06 -1.72
CA THR A 128 25.98 -26.26 -1.75
C THR A 128 25.80 -27.11 -3.01
N GLY A 129 24.72 -26.90 -3.75
CA GLY A 129 24.28 -27.75 -4.85
C GLY A 129 23.63 -29.07 -4.39
N GLU A 130 23.45 -29.29 -3.08
CA GLU A 130 22.82 -30.49 -2.55
C GLU A 130 21.34 -30.56 -2.96
N SER A 131 20.88 -31.76 -3.33
CA SER A 131 19.48 -32.05 -3.64
C SER A 131 19.03 -33.31 -2.89
N ARG A 132 17.90 -33.21 -2.21
CA ARG A 132 17.28 -34.32 -1.47
C ARG A 132 15.92 -34.64 -2.05
N MET A 133 15.76 -35.85 -2.56
CA MET A 133 14.49 -36.34 -3.08
C MET A 133 13.53 -36.67 -1.93
N LEU A 134 12.31 -36.16 -2.02
CA LEU A 134 11.17 -36.46 -1.15
C LEU A 134 10.12 -37.35 -1.86
N GLY A 135 10.10 -37.39 -3.20
CA GLY A 135 9.29 -38.32 -3.98
C GLY A 135 9.72 -38.36 -5.45
N ASP A 136 10.23 -39.52 -5.89
CA ASP A 136 10.59 -39.85 -7.29
C ASP A 136 9.61 -40.84 -7.95
N PHE A 137 8.75 -41.49 -7.17
CA PHE A 137 7.64 -42.38 -7.59
C PHE A 137 8.00 -43.56 -8.53
N GLU A 138 9.29 -43.74 -8.86
CA GLU A 138 9.84 -44.79 -9.72
C GLU A 138 9.93 -46.16 -9.04
N ALA A 139 9.54 -46.31 -7.78
CA ALA A 139 9.46 -47.58 -7.04
C ALA A 139 8.07 -47.80 -6.43
N ASP A 140 7.62 -46.88 -5.57
CA ASP A 140 6.31 -46.83 -4.92
C ASP A 140 5.96 -45.37 -4.51
N ALA A 141 4.83 -45.16 -3.82
CA ALA A 141 4.38 -43.82 -3.42
C ALA A 141 5.20 -43.21 -2.27
N GLY A 142 6.17 -43.91 -1.67
CA GLY A 142 7.12 -43.34 -0.71
C GLY A 142 6.53 -42.65 0.53
N GLY A 143 5.34 -43.06 1.00
CA GLY A 143 4.68 -42.46 2.18
C GLY A 143 3.75 -41.27 1.88
N TRP A 144 3.54 -40.95 0.60
CA TRP A 144 2.51 -40.00 0.17
C TRP A 144 1.12 -40.63 0.24
N GLY A 145 0.18 -39.89 0.83
CA GLY A 145 -1.23 -40.31 0.96
C GLY A 145 -2.20 -39.18 0.61
N PRO A 146 -3.49 -39.50 0.45
CA PRO A 146 -4.52 -38.50 0.20
C PRO A 146 -4.85 -37.77 1.51
N GLN A 147 -4.94 -36.44 1.45
CA GLN A 147 -5.53 -35.67 2.56
C GLN A 147 -7.05 -35.54 2.40
N ALA A 148 -7.52 -35.39 1.16
CA ALA A 148 -8.90 -35.57 0.74
C ALA A 148 -8.90 -36.04 -0.73
N GLY A 149 -9.71 -37.05 -1.06
CA GLY A 149 -9.67 -37.73 -2.36
C GLY A 149 -8.88 -39.05 -2.33
N THR A 150 -8.30 -39.43 -3.47
CA THR A 150 -7.48 -40.65 -3.60
C THR A 150 -6.14 -40.36 -4.25
N THR A 151 -5.09 -41.10 -3.86
CA THR A 151 -3.78 -41.05 -4.51
C THR A 151 -3.37 -42.42 -5.00
N ALA A 152 -2.79 -42.50 -6.20
CA ALA A 152 -2.28 -43.74 -6.77
C ALA A 152 -1.02 -43.48 -7.60
N VAL A 153 -0.05 -44.41 -7.58
CA VAL A 153 1.08 -44.35 -8.51
C VAL A 153 0.62 -44.88 -9.87
N THR A 154 0.90 -44.14 -10.95
CA THR A 154 0.46 -44.48 -12.30
C THR A 154 1.64 -44.67 -13.26
N ASP A 155 1.50 -45.61 -14.19
CA ASP A 155 2.44 -45.84 -15.29
C ASP A 155 2.14 -44.87 -16.44
N GLU A 156 2.74 -43.68 -16.41
CA GLU A 156 2.66 -42.66 -17.45
C GLU A 156 3.99 -41.96 -17.65
N THR A 157 4.27 -41.40 -18.83
CA THR A 157 5.52 -40.65 -19.04
C THR A 157 5.53 -39.43 -18.12
N ALA A 158 6.25 -39.54 -17.00
CA ALA A 158 6.39 -38.51 -15.98
C ALA A 158 7.39 -37.44 -16.43
N ALA A 159 7.60 -36.40 -15.62
CA ALA A 159 8.54 -35.34 -15.96
C ALA A 159 9.97 -35.90 -16.07
N SER A 160 10.31 -36.84 -15.18
CA SER A 160 11.46 -37.71 -15.37
C SER A 160 11.12 -39.18 -15.07
N GLY A 161 11.21 -40.03 -16.08
CA GLY A 161 10.94 -41.47 -15.93
C GLY A 161 9.57 -41.92 -16.46
N ARG A 162 8.99 -42.94 -15.81
CA ARG A 162 7.79 -43.66 -16.28
C ARG A 162 6.65 -43.66 -15.27
N ARG A 163 6.82 -43.08 -14.09
CA ARG A 163 5.78 -43.12 -13.06
C ARG A 163 5.61 -41.78 -12.36
N SER A 164 4.37 -41.48 -12.01
CA SER A 164 3.98 -40.27 -11.28
C SER A 164 2.97 -40.61 -10.18
N LEU A 165 2.79 -39.70 -9.22
CA LEU A 165 1.71 -39.79 -8.25
C LEU A 165 0.46 -39.10 -8.80
N ARG A 166 -0.55 -39.87 -9.19
CA ARG A 166 -1.90 -39.38 -9.50
C ARG A 166 -2.63 -39.00 -8.22
N VAL A 167 -3.24 -37.83 -8.22
CA VAL A 167 -4.03 -37.28 -7.12
C VAL A 167 -5.40 -36.90 -7.67
N ASP A 168 -6.43 -37.66 -7.27
CA ASP A 168 -7.82 -37.38 -7.62
C ASP A 168 -8.48 -36.65 -6.45
N VAL A 169 -9.07 -35.48 -6.71
CA VAL A 169 -9.71 -34.65 -5.69
C VAL A 169 -11.15 -34.29 -6.06
N THR A 170 -12.02 -34.23 -5.04
CA THR A 170 -13.39 -33.74 -5.18
C THR A 170 -13.57 -32.53 -4.26
N LEU A 171 -13.94 -31.38 -4.83
CA LEU A 171 -14.15 -30.13 -4.09
C LEU A 171 -15.59 -30.08 -3.55
N ALA A 172 -15.83 -30.53 -2.32
CA ALA A 172 -17.12 -30.34 -1.63
C ALA A 172 -17.13 -29.06 -0.79
N GLU A 173 -18.31 -28.49 -0.53
CA GLU A 173 -18.48 -27.32 0.33
C GLU A 173 -17.88 -27.59 1.73
N GLY A 174 -16.96 -26.72 2.18
CA GLY A 174 -16.22 -26.91 3.43
C GLY A 174 -15.04 -27.89 3.36
N SER A 175 -14.69 -28.40 2.17
CA SER A 175 -13.47 -29.20 1.96
C SER A 175 -12.24 -28.36 2.24
N ARG A 176 -11.64 -28.60 3.39
CA ARG A 176 -10.38 -27.98 3.76
C ARG A 176 -9.25 -28.77 3.09
N TRP A 177 -8.76 -28.25 1.97
CA TRP A 177 -7.45 -28.55 1.37
C TRP A 177 -7.25 -29.91 0.65
N PRO A 178 -7.92 -30.14 -0.48
CA PRO A 178 -7.77 -31.40 -1.21
C PRO A 178 -6.44 -31.48 -1.98
N GLY A 179 -5.72 -32.60 -1.80
CA GLY A 179 -4.41 -32.81 -2.40
C GLY A 179 -3.64 -33.98 -1.79
N ALA A 180 -2.34 -34.01 -2.06
CA ALA A 180 -1.41 -35.02 -1.56
C ALA A 180 -0.64 -34.54 -0.33
N PHE A 181 -0.42 -35.44 0.62
CA PHE A 181 0.29 -35.17 1.86
C PHE A 181 1.40 -36.21 2.10
N LEU A 182 2.55 -35.72 2.56
CA LEU A 182 3.70 -36.48 3.00
C LEU A 182 3.93 -36.22 4.49
N ALA A 183 3.79 -37.26 5.32
CA ALA A 183 4.17 -37.18 6.73
C ALA A 183 5.70 -37.19 6.88
N LEU A 184 6.23 -36.30 7.72
CA LEU A 184 7.67 -36.18 7.96
C LEU A 184 7.92 -36.27 9.47
N ASP A 185 8.82 -37.15 9.90
CA ASP A 185 9.11 -37.36 11.32
C ASP A 185 10.14 -36.35 11.85
N GLY A 186 9.75 -35.07 11.90
CA GLY A 186 10.61 -33.99 12.39
C GLY A 186 11.86 -33.76 11.53
N ALA A 187 11.69 -33.75 10.21
CA ALA A 187 12.80 -33.61 9.28
C ALA A 187 13.44 -32.22 9.37
N ASP A 188 14.78 -32.17 9.45
CA ASP A 188 15.54 -30.92 9.43
C ASP A 188 15.74 -30.43 7.99
N TRP A 189 15.15 -29.27 7.69
CA TRP A 189 15.19 -28.64 6.37
C TRP A 189 16.06 -27.37 6.34
N ARG A 190 16.81 -27.06 7.42
CA ARG A 190 17.62 -25.82 7.53
C ARG A 190 18.68 -25.65 6.46
N GLY A 191 19.20 -26.75 5.91
CA GLY A 191 20.23 -26.74 4.87
C GLY A 191 19.71 -26.45 3.45
N TYR A 192 18.38 -26.45 3.26
CA TYR A 192 17.73 -26.27 1.97
C TYR A 192 17.03 -24.91 1.89
N ASP A 193 17.07 -24.30 0.71
CA ASP A 193 16.51 -22.97 0.43
C ASP A 193 15.42 -23.00 -0.64
N ARG A 194 15.12 -24.19 -1.20
CA ARG A 194 14.11 -24.37 -2.24
C ARG A 194 13.43 -25.74 -2.14
N LEU A 195 12.12 -25.76 -2.34
CA LEU A 195 11.34 -26.95 -2.72
C LEU A 195 11.05 -26.87 -4.22
N ALA A 196 11.22 -27.96 -4.96
CA ALA A 196 10.86 -28.06 -6.36
C ALA A 196 10.05 -29.34 -6.59
N PHE A 197 9.07 -29.29 -7.49
CA PHE A 197 8.31 -30.46 -7.91
C PHE A 197 7.72 -30.25 -9.30
N ALA A 198 7.58 -31.32 -10.06
CA ALA A 198 6.89 -31.31 -11.33
C ALA A 198 5.41 -31.63 -11.13
N VAL A 199 4.54 -30.93 -11.87
CA VAL A 199 3.10 -31.12 -11.82
C VAL A 199 2.48 -31.10 -13.21
N ARG A 200 1.41 -31.86 -13.39
CA ARG A 200 0.60 -31.87 -14.62
C ARG A 200 -0.88 -31.99 -14.28
N LEU A 201 -1.75 -31.25 -14.98
CA LEU A 201 -3.20 -31.34 -14.83
C LEU A 201 -3.84 -32.26 -15.89
N GLU A 202 -4.93 -32.95 -15.53
CA GLU A 202 -5.76 -33.71 -16.48
C GLU A 202 -6.65 -32.77 -17.34
N ALA A 203 -7.12 -33.27 -18.49
CA ALA A 203 -7.58 -32.47 -19.65
C ALA A 203 -8.79 -31.55 -19.44
N ASP A 204 -9.63 -31.88 -18.48
CA ASP A 204 -10.86 -31.20 -18.08
C ASP A 204 -10.59 -30.08 -17.05
N ALA A 205 -9.41 -30.09 -16.42
CA ALA A 205 -8.92 -29.01 -15.58
C ALA A 205 -8.18 -27.97 -16.45
N ALA A 206 -8.92 -27.13 -17.17
CA ALA A 206 -8.33 -26.18 -18.12
C ALA A 206 -7.28 -25.23 -17.50
N ARG A 207 -7.35 -24.93 -16.19
CA ARG A 207 -6.45 -24.01 -15.45
C ARG A 207 -6.48 -24.21 -13.94
N GLY A 208 -5.39 -24.58 -13.27
CA GLY A 208 -5.37 -24.73 -11.80
C GLY A 208 -4.17 -24.13 -11.10
N HIS A 209 -4.41 -23.44 -9.98
CA HIS A 209 -3.35 -22.96 -9.08
C HIS A 209 -2.97 -24.06 -8.08
N ILE A 210 -1.77 -24.61 -8.23
CA ILE A 210 -1.17 -25.58 -7.30
C ILE A 210 -0.45 -24.82 -6.18
N ARG A 211 -0.69 -25.24 -4.94
CA ARG A 211 -0.06 -24.67 -3.75
C ARG A 211 0.69 -25.74 -2.96
N ALA A 212 1.64 -25.32 -2.14
CA ALA A 212 2.32 -26.17 -1.18
C ALA A 212 2.30 -25.53 0.22
N GLU A 213 2.25 -26.36 1.26
CA GLU A 213 2.47 -25.95 2.64
C GLU A 213 3.25 -27.03 3.40
N TYR A 214 4.09 -26.64 4.35
CA TYR A 214 4.69 -27.58 5.29
C TYR A 214 4.25 -27.26 6.72
N GLY A 215 3.99 -28.31 7.48
CA GLY A 215 3.69 -28.24 8.91
C GLY A 215 4.95 -28.53 9.71
N THR A 216 5.17 -27.80 10.78
CA THR A 216 6.23 -28.09 11.76
C THR A 216 5.66 -28.95 12.89
N THR A 217 6.52 -29.66 13.62
CA THR A 217 6.07 -30.54 14.72
C THR A 217 5.44 -29.79 15.90
N ASP A 218 5.63 -28.47 16.00
CA ASP A 218 4.99 -27.62 17.01
C ASP A 218 3.57 -27.16 16.62
N GLY A 219 3.12 -27.52 15.42
CA GLY A 219 1.79 -27.20 14.90
C GLY A 219 1.71 -25.95 14.02
N ARG A 220 2.82 -25.24 13.76
CA ARG A 220 2.81 -24.12 12.79
C ARG A 220 2.70 -24.65 11.36
N ILE A 221 1.91 -23.96 10.54
CA ILE A 221 1.74 -24.24 9.10
C ILE A 221 2.33 -23.09 8.31
N ILE A 222 3.30 -23.38 7.45
CA ILE A 222 3.94 -22.43 6.55
C ILE A 222 3.50 -22.73 5.12
N ARG A 223 3.03 -21.71 4.41
CA ARG A 223 2.46 -21.85 3.06
C ARG A 223 3.35 -21.18 2.03
N ALA A 224 3.39 -21.74 0.83
CA ALA A 224 3.88 -21.06 -0.36
C ALA A 224 2.90 -19.92 -0.70
N GLY A 225 3.00 -18.79 -0.02
CA GLY A 225 2.07 -17.67 -0.20
C GLY A 225 2.26 -17.02 -1.57
N GLY A 226 1.61 -17.47 -2.64
CA GLY A 226 1.79 -16.95 -4.01
C GLY A 226 3.16 -17.25 -4.64
N ALA A 227 3.93 -18.18 -4.06
CA ALA A 227 5.31 -18.48 -4.50
C ALA A 227 5.35 -19.50 -5.65
N LEU A 228 4.22 -20.15 -5.93
CA LEU A 228 4.05 -21.18 -6.97
C LEU A 228 3.21 -20.67 -8.14
N ASP A 229 3.02 -19.35 -8.26
CA ASP A 229 2.12 -18.73 -9.23
C ASP A 229 2.66 -18.91 -10.66
N GLY A 230 2.05 -19.85 -11.38
CA GLY A 230 2.22 -20.08 -12.80
C GLY A 230 1.02 -20.86 -13.34
N GLU A 231 0.56 -20.54 -14.55
CA GLU A 231 -0.48 -21.33 -15.22
C GLU A 231 0.10 -22.73 -15.48
N VAL A 232 -0.42 -23.75 -14.80
CA VAL A 232 -0.09 -25.15 -15.13
C VAL A 232 -0.95 -25.53 -16.33
N PRO A 233 -0.40 -25.69 -17.54
CA PRO A 233 -1.19 -26.03 -18.70
C PRO A 233 -1.72 -27.46 -18.55
N ALA A 234 -2.95 -27.68 -19.00
CA ALA A 234 -3.50 -29.03 -19.04
C ALA A 234 -2.61 -29.93 -19.90
N ARG A 235 -2.33 -31.15 -19.41
CA ARG A 235 -1.53 -32.20 -20.08
C ARG A 235 -0.04 -31.88 -20.30
N GLU A 236 0.48 -30.79 -19.77
CA GLU A 236 1.91 -30.47 -19.83
C GLU A 236 2.56 -30.55 -18.45
N TRP A 237 3.75 -31.13 -18.39
CA TRP A 237 4.54 -31.16 -17.17
C TRP A 237 5.18 -29.80 -16.96
N THR A 238 4.86 -29.17 -15.83
CA THR A 238 5.42 -27.89 -15.40
C THR A 238 6.20 -28.09 -14.11
N GLU A 239 7.44 -27.61 -14.07
CA GLU A 239 8.20 -27.55 -12.82
C GLU A 239 7.79 -26.30 -12.03
N LEU A 240 7.33 -26.50 -10.80
CA LEU A 240 7.06 -25.43 -9.85
C LEU A 240 8.13 -25.41 -8.77
N THR A 241 8.49 -24.21 -8.33
CA THR A 241 9.51 -24.03 -7.28
C THR A 241 8.99 -23.10 -6.19
N TRP A 242 9.35 -23.40 -4.95
CA TRP A 242 9.12 -22.57 -3.79
C TRP A 242 10.47 -22.26 -3.13
N ASP A 243 10.97 -21.05 -3.35
CA ASP A 243 12.15 -20.50 -2.69
C ASP A 243 11.80 -20.11 -1.24
N PHE A 244 12.40 -20.79 -0.26
CA PHE A 244 12.14 -20.55 1.17
C PHE A 244 12.69 -19.21 1.65
N ASP A 245 13.82 -18.74 1.13
CA ASP A 245 14.41 -17.45 1.53
C ASP A 245 13.40 -16.30 1.35
N ARG A 246 12.49 -16.43 0.38
CA ARG A 246 11.40 -15.47 0.13
C ARG A 246 10.30 -15.53 1.20
N SER A 247 9.86 -16.72 1.60
CA SER A 247 8.90 -16.89 2.70
C SER A 247 9.50 -16.54 4.06
N ASP A 248 10.81 -16.75 4.19
CA ASP A 248 11.59 -16.40 5.36
C ASP A 248 11.66 -14.90 5.57
N ALA A 249 11.96 -14.15 4.51
CA ALA A 249 11.92 -12.69 4.52
C ALA A 249 10.51 -12.18 4.89
N GLU A 250 9.46 -12.77 4.32
CA GLU A 250 8.07 -12.38 4.63
C GLU A 250 7.71 -12.64 6.10
N ALA A 251 8.11 -13.79 6.65
CA ALA A 251 7.87 -14.14 8.04
C ALA A 251 8.66 -13.26 9.02
N ALA A 252 9.93 -12.98 8.72
CA ALA A 252 10.77 -12.10 9.54
C ALA A 252 10.22 -10.67 9.59
N ASN A 253 9.74 -10.16 8.44
CA ASN A 253 9.26 -8.79 8.31
C ASN A 253 7.75 -8.64 8.60
N ARG A 254 7.08 -9.71 9.04
CA ARG A 254 5.67 -9.62 9.44
C ARG A 254 5.54 -8.96 10.81
N PRO A 255 4.67 -7.94 10.96
CA PRO A 255 4.44 -7.31 12.25
C PRO A 255 3.78 -8.30 13.24
N VAL A 256 4.32 -8.36 14.45
CA VAL A 256 3.81 -9.14 15.59
C VAL A 256 3.40 -8.16 16.69
N ALA A 257 2.16 -8.30 17.16
CA ALA A 257 1.62 -7.43 18.21
C ALA A 257 2.52 -7.42 19.45
N ALA A 258 2.85 -6.22 19.94
CA ALA A 258 3.65 -6.00 21.12
C ALA A 258 2.84 -5.20 22.15
N GLY A 259 2.46 -5.84 23.25
CA GLY A 259 1.66 -5.20 24.30
C GLY A 259 0.18 -5.06 23.95
N GLU A 260 -0.53 -4.31 24.80
CA GLU A 260 -1.98 -4.12 24.70
C GLU A 260 -2.35 -2.90 23.83
N PRO A 261 -3.48 -2.92 23.13
CA PRO A 261 -3.99 -1.75 22.40
C PRO A 261 -4.19 -0.51 23.29
N TYR A 262 -3.97 0.66 22.71
CA TYR A 262 -4.16 1.96 23.34
C TYR A 262 -4.72 2.98 22.32
N TYR A 263 -5.01 4.19 22.79
CA TYR A 263 -5.42 5.31 21.94
C TYR A 263 -4.26 6.26 21.70
N ALA A 264 -4.00 6.62 20.46
CA ALA A 264 -3.01 7.63 20.10
C ALA A 264 -3.70 8.92 19.62
N ILE A 265 -3.07 10.06 19.87
CA ILE A 265 -3.46 11.36 19.31
C ILE A 265 -2.20 11.99 18.73
N ARG A 266 -2.19 12.25 17.42
CA ARG A 266 -1.00 12.74 16.71
C ARG A 266 -1.17 14.16 16.20
N PHE A 267 -0.24 15.04 16.55
CA PHE A 267 -0.22 16.44 16.18
C PHE A 267 1.07 16.81 15.44
N MET A 268 0.96 17.61 14.39
CA MET A 268 2.10 18.17 13.66
C MET A 268 2.25 19.67 14.00
N PRO A 269 3.25 20.07 14.81
CA PRO A 269 3.46 21.47 15.11
C PRO A 269 4.03 22.20 13.88
N THR A 270 3.41 23.31 13.47
CA THR A 270 3.86 24.07 12.28
C THR A 270 4.50 25.42 12.62
N GLU A 271 4.67 25.74 13.90
CA GLU A 271 5.24 27.00 14.39
C GLU A 271 6.25 26.67 15.51
N PRO A 272 7.46 27.25 15.53
CA PRO A 272 8.37 27.07 16.66
C PRO A 272 7.84 27.73 17.95
N GLY A 273 8.16 27.14 19.10
CA GLY A 273 7.82 27.63 20.43
C GLY A 273 6.93 26.68 21.25
N ARG A 274 6.59 27.12 22.45
CA ARG A 274 5.81 26.33 23.42
C ARG A 274 4.37 26.09 22.97
N HIS A 275 4.03 24.82 22.81
CA HIS A 275 2.66 24.35 22.60
C HIS A 275 2.08 23.83 23.92
N THR A 276 0.77 23.92 24.07
CA THR A 276 0.03 23.28 25.15
C THR A 276 -1.09 22.42 24.60
N TYR A 277 -1.49 21.39 25.33
CA TYR A 277 -2.66 20.60 24.98
C TYR A 277 -3.53 20.28 26.19
N THR A 278 -4.79 20.01 25.90
CA THR A 278 -5.76 19.44 26.84
C THR A 278 -6.38 18.21 26.20
N ILE A 279 -6.20 17.04 26.82
CA ILE A 279 -6.89 15.79 26.49
C ILE A 279 -8.31 15.87 27.04
N ARG A 280 -9.30 15.53 26.21
CA ARG A 280 -10.72 15.56 26.57
C ARG A 280 -11.39 14.22 26.25
N GLY A 281 -12.37 13.83 27.06
CA GLY A 281 -13.26 12.70 26.79
C GLY A 281 -14.54 12.83 27.61
N GLY A 282 -15.69 12.42 27.05
CA GLY A 282 -16.99 12.67 27.68
C GLY A 282 -17.30 14.15 27.90
N GLY A 283 -16.74 15.04 27.08
CA GLY A 283 -16.85 16.51 27.22
C GLY A 283 -16.04 17.12 28.38
N SER A 284 -15.30 16.33 29.15
CA SER A 284 -14.49 16.80 30.29
C SER A 284 -13.00 16.79 29.95
N ALA A 285 -12.23 17.70 30.56
CA ALA A 285 -10.77 17.66 30.52
C ALA A 285 -10.26 16.49 31.37
N LEU A 286 -9.38 15.68 30.80
CA LEU A 286 -8.84 14.46 31.42
C LEU A 286 -7.37 14.65 31.84
N ALA A 287 -6.59 15.36 31.02
CA ALA A 287 -5.19 15.69 31.30
C ALA A 287 -4.77 16.93 30.50
N GLU A 288 -3.72 17.62 30.96
CA GLU A 288 -3.14 18.79 30.30
C GLU A 288 -1.62 18.69 30.30
N GLY A 289 -0.98 19.29 29.30
CA GLY A 289 0.47 19.30 29.20
C GLY A 289 0.96 20.27 28.14
N GLY A 290 2.23 20.13 27.76
CA GLY A 290 2.83 20.95 26.73
C GLY A 290 4.22 20.48 26.35
N PHE A 291 4.65 20.88 25.16
CA PHE A 291 5.94 20.53 24.58
C PHE A 291 6.52 21.75 23.86
N GLU A 292 7.83 21.72 23.61
CA GLU A 292 8.53 22.76 22.87
C GLU A 292 8.66 22.35 21.40
N CYS A 293 8.20 23.19 20.47
CA CYS A 293 8.45 23.00 19.04
C CYS A 293 9.75 23.71 18.65
N LEU A 294 10.73 22.97 18.11
CA LEU A 294 12.00 23.53 17.64
C LEU A 294 11.96 23.80 16.14
N PRO A 295 12.65 24.84 15.63
CA PRO A 295 12.90 24.97 14.20
C PRO A 295 13.54 23.70 13.63
N SER A 296 13.20 23.34 12.41
CA SER A 296 13.71 22.10 11.78
C SER A 296 13.92 22.27 10.27
N GLU A 297 14.63 21.31 9.67
CA GLU A 297 14.83 21.20 8.22
C GLU A 297 13.82 20.25 7.55
N LEU A 298 12.84 19.74 8.30
CA LEU A 298 11.76 18.93 7.73
C LEU A 298 10.96 19.78 6.74
N LYS A 299 10.56 19.17 5.63
CA LYS A 299 9.79 19.86 4.60
C LYS A 299 8.40 20.17 5.11
N ALA A 300 7.95 21.40 4.89
CA ALA A 300 6.58 21.78 5.17
C ALA A 300 5.60 20.97 4.29
N PRO A 301 4.35 20.74 4.74
CA PRO A 301 3.32 20.06 3.95
C PRO A 301 3.14 20.65 2.56
N ALA A 302 2.78 19.82 1.59
CA ALA A 302 2.49 20.26 0.22
C ALA A 302 1.08 20.86 0.10
N ARG A 303 0.90 21.75 -0.88
CA ARG A 303 -0.40 22.30 -1.30
C ARG A 303 -0.37 22.65 -2.79
N VAL A 304 -1.55 22.80 -3.39
CA VAL A 304 -1.65 23.54 -4.67
C VAL A 304 -1.22 24.99 -4.44
N SER A 305 -0.43 25.53 -5.36
CA SER A 305 0.11 26.87 -5.21
C SER A 305 -0.98 27.93 -5.27
N ARG A 306 -0.88 28.90 -4.36
CA ARG A 306 -1.78 30.07 -4.35
C ARG A 306 -1.39 31.11 -5.40
N ARG A 307 -0.17 31.01 -5.94
CA ARG A 307 0.37 31.93 -6.95
C ARG A 307 0.04 31.44 -8.35
N ASP A 308 0.13 30.12 -8.55
CA ASP A 308 -0.16 29.47 -9.82
C ASP A 308 -0.90 28.15 -9.56
N PRO A 309 -2.22 28.08 -9.78
CA PRO A 309 -3.04 26.92 -9.42
C PRO A 309 -2.76 25.67 -10.27
N PHE A 310 -1.84 25.73 -11.24
CA PHE A 310 -1.40 24.58 -12.02
C PHE A 310 -0.17 23.88 -11.45
N HIS A 311 0.47 24.47 -10.44
CA HIS A 311 1.71 23.98 -9.84
C HIS A 311 1.56 23.79 -8.33
N LEU A 312 2.55 23.14 -7.71
CA LEU A 312 2.56 22.84 -6.29
C LEU A 312 3.61 23.66 -5.54
N GLU A 313 3.35 23.89 -4.26
CA GLU A 313 4.30 24.50 -3.33
C GLU A 313 4.15 23.89 -1.95
N ARG A 314 5.11 24.15 -1.08
CA ARG A 314 5.03 23.81 0.34
C ARG A 314 4.31 24.91 1.10
N THR A 315 3.80 24.58 2.29
CA THR A 315 2.99 25.53 3.07
C THR A 315 3.77 26.76 3.54
N ASP A 316 5.10 26.68 3.59
CA ASP A 316 6.03 27.80 3.83
C ASP A 316 6.26 28.70 2.59
N GLY A 317 5.69 28.36 1.43
CA GLY A 317 5.80 29.09 0.17
C GLY A 317 6.88 28.57 -0.79
N THR A 318 7.65 27.55 -0.40
CA THR A 318 8.69 26.96 -1.25
C THR A 318 8.07 26.28 -2.49
N PRO A 319 8.43 26.68 -3.73
CA PRO A 319 7.97 26.00 -4.94
C PRO A 319 8.38 24.53 -4.95
N TRP A 320 7.52 23.65 -5.46
CA TRP A 320 7.81 22.22 -5.49
C TRP A 320 7.33 21.58 -6.80
N LEU A 321 8.27 21.05 -7.58
CA LEU A 321 8.00 20.09 -8.65
C LEU A 321 8.25 18.68 -8.08
N PRO A 322 7.20 17.88 -7.79
CA PRO A 322 7.36 16.49 -7.39
C PRO A 322 7.99 15.69 -8.53
N VAL A 323 9.02 14.91 -8.21
CA VAL A 323 9.66 14.01 -9.18
C VAL A 323 9.85 12.66 -8.50
N GLY A 324 9.19 11.63 -9.04
CA GLY A 324 9.09 10.35 -8.37
C GLY A 324 8.36 9.31 -9.20
N LEU A 325 7.92 8.25 -8.52
CA LEU A 325 7.34 7.07 -9.15
C LEU A 325 6.31 6.38 -8.25
N ASN A 326 5.53 5.47 -8.83
CA ASN A 326 4.71 4.56 -8.04
C ASN A 326 5.62 3.69 -7.17
N MET A 327 5.20 3.35 -5.95
CA MET A 327 5.80 2.32 -5.09
C MET A 327 4.67 1.64 -4.32
N CYS A 328 3.67 1.16 -5.06
CA CYS A 328 2.32 1.01 -4.55
C CYS A 328 2.20 -0.02 -3.42
N TRP A 329 2.97 -1.11 -3.50
CA TRP A 329 3.00 -2.16 -2.48
C TRP A 329 4.37 -2.81 -2.39
N TYR A 330 4.65 -3.44 -1.25
CA TYR A 330 5.80 -4.32 -1.11
C TYR A 330 5.55 -5.67 -1.78
N GLY A 331 6.65 -6.36 -2.08
CA GLY A 331 6.66 -7.78 -2.35
C GLY A 331 6.80 -8.56 -1.04
N ARG A 332 7.63 -9.59 -1.06
CA ARG A 332 7.74 -10.52 0.07
C ARG A 332 8.60 -9.99 1.21
N GLY A 333 9.47 -9.01 0.98
CA GLY A 333 10.21 -8.38 2.07
C GLY A 333 9.32 -7.52 2.96
N ARG A 334 8.03 -7.35 2.62
CA ARG A 334 7.09 -6.47 3.32
C ARG A 334 7.68 -5.07 3.41
N THR A 335 7.58 -4.41 4.56
CA THR A 335 8.15 -3.07 4.73
C THR A 335 9.67 -2.99 4.55
N ALA A 336 10.40 -4.11 4.57
CA ALA A 336 11.84 -4.10 4.31
C ALA A 336 12.18 -3.74 2.85
N ASP A 337 11.28 -3.98 1.89
CA ASP A 337 11.50 -3.58 0.50
C ASP A 337 11.66 -2.04 0.38
N TYR A 338 10.94 -1.29 1.23
CA TYR A 338 11.03 0.17 1.28
C TYR A 338 12.33 0.69 1.92
N GLU A 339 13.06 -0.15 2.67
CA GLU A 339 14.40 0.19 3.18
C GLU A 339 15.46 0.20 2.08
N GLU A 340 15.16 -0.39 0.93
CA GLU A 340 16.01 -0.36 -0.26
C GLU A 340 15.51 0.68 -1.28
N TRP A 341 14.21 0.66 -1.59
CA TRP A 341 13.64 1.50 -2.65
C TRP A 341 13.64 2.99 -2.30
N LEU A 342 13.26 3.36 -1.07
CA LEU A 342 13.19 4.78 -0.68
C LEU A 342 14.57 5.44 -0.64
N PRO A 343 15.63 4.83 -0.04
CA PRO A 343 16.97 5.42 -0.10
C PRO A 343 17.53 5.52 -1.51
N ALA A 344 17.27 4.54 -2.39
CA ALA A 344 17.72 4.60 -3.79
C ALA A 344 17.09 5.80 -4.53
N LEU A 345 15.78 6.01 -4.36
CA LEU A 345 15.09 7.16 -4.93
C LEU A 345 15.62 8.49 -4.34
N ALA A 346 15.75 8.56 -3.02
CA ALA A 346 16.25 9.76 -2.33
C ALA A 346 17.67 10.12 -2.77
N ALA A 347 18.55 9.12 -2.91
CA ALA A 347 19.92 9.31 -3.40
C ALA A 347 19.96 9.86 -4.83
N ALA A 348 18.96 9.50 -5.66
CA ALA A 348 18.78 10.06 -6.98
C ALA A 348 18.08 11.42 -7.00
N GLY A 349 17.68 11.95 -5.84
CA GLY A 349 17.00 13.24 -5.67
C GLY A 349 15.48 13.18 -5.85
N GLY A 350 14.90 12.02 -6.15
CA GLY A 350 13.46 11.86 -6.21
C GLY A 350 12.81 12.07 -4.84
N ASP A 351 11.64 12.69 -4.82
CA ASP A 351 11.07 13.29 -3.62
C ASP A 351 9.55 13.08 -3.46
N VAL A 352 8.96 12.19 -4.25
CA VAL A 352 7.58 11.73 -4.06
C VAL A 352 7.43 10.26 -4.44
N VAL A 353 6.59 9.53 -3.72
CA VAL A 353 6.14 8.18 -4.12
C VAL A 353 4.63 8.07 -4.01
N ARG A 354 4.04 7.18 -4.78
CA ARG A 354 2.61 6.84 -4.69
C ARG A 354 2.44 5.45 -4.08
N LEU A 355 1.67 5.37 -2.98
CA LEU A 355 1.39 4.14 -2.23
C LEU A 355 -0.09 3.76 -2.41
N TRP A 356 -0.40 2.46 -2.40
CA TRP A 356 -1.78 1.96 -2.41
C TRP A 356 -2.15 1.33 -1.08
N MET A 357 -3.34 1.67 -0.58
CA MET A 357 -4.00 0.95 0.50
C MET A 357 -4.77 -0.26 -0.03
N CYS A 358 -4.08 -1.20 -0.67
CA CYS A 358 -4.69 -2.39 -1.24
C CYS A 358 -4.85 -3.54 -0.21
N PRO A 359 -5.72 -4.53 -0.46
CA PRO A 359 -5.97 -5.62 0.47
C PRO A 359 -4.73 -6.42 0.91
N TRP A 360 -3.72 -6.51 0.03
CA TRP A 360 -2.48 -7.24 0.29
C TRP A 360 -1.36 -6.37 0.89
N CYS A 361 -1.51 -5.05 0.90
CA CYS A 361 -0.50 -4.11 1.40
C CYS A 361 -1.15 -2.81 1.89
N PHE A 362 -0.89 -2.43 3.14
CA PHE A 362 -1.41 -1.20 3.77
C PHE A 362 -2.94 -1.05 3.87
N GLY A 363 -3.74 -1.91 3.24
CA GLY A 363 -5.21 -1.91 3.36
C GLY A 363 -5.66 -2.10 4.81
N VAL A 364 -6.14 -1.02 5.43
CA VAL A 364 -6.54 -1.02 6.84
C VAL A 364 -7.93 -1.59 7.07
N GLU A 365 -8.79 -1.66 6.06
CA GLU A 365 -10.15 -2.18 6.18
C GLU A 365 -10.32 -3.33 5.20
N TRP A 366 -10.00 -4.56 5.63
CA TRP A 366 -10.15 -5.76 4.82
C TRP A 366 -10.17 -7.03 5.67
N GLY A 367 -10.96 -8.03 5.27
CA GLY A 367 -11.11 -9.31 5.97
C GLY A 367 -12.06 -9.31 7.16
N GLY A 368 -12.75 -8.19 7.40
CA GLY A 368 -13.82 -8.01 8.39
C GLY A 368 -14.87 -7.01 7.86
N PRO A 369 -15.96 -6.78 8.62
CA PRO A 369 -16.97 -5.79 8.24
C PRO A 369 -16.39 -4.35 8.30
N PRO A 370 -17.04 -3.36 7.66
CA PRO A 370 -16.59 -1.97 7.72
C PRO A 370 -16.50 -1.48 9.17
N GLY A 371 -15.45 -0.72 9.48
CA GLY A 371 -15.11 -0.28 10.82
C GLY A 371 -14.21 -1.25 11.61
N ASP A 372 -13.90 -2.44 11.09
CA ASP A 372 -12.91 -3.36 11.68
C ASP A 372 -11.52 -3.14 11.06
N TYR A 373 -10.73 -2.25 11.67
CA TYR A 373 -9.44 -1.87 11.09
C TYR A 373 -8.25 -2.74 11.53
N ARG A 374 -7.50 -3.18 10.53
CA ARG A 374 -6.25 -3.93 10.60
C ARG A 374 -5.10 -3.07 11.10
N MET A 375 -4.88 -3.11 12.42
CA MET A 375 -3.81 -2.34 13.07
C MET A 375 -2.40 -2.75 12.62
N ASP A 376 -2.22 -3.97 12.11
CA ASP A 376 -0.95 -4.50 11.61
C ASP A 376 -0.57 -3.82 10.29
N HIS A 377 -1.48 -3.79 9.32
CA HIS A 377 -1.29 -3.06 8.07
C HIS A 377 -1.16 -1.54 8.30
N ALA A 378 -1.90 -1.02 9.27
CA ALA A 378 -1.81 0.38 9.65
C ALA A 378 -0.43 0.75 10.27
N TYR A 379 0.17 -0.18 11.01
CA TYR A 379 1.53 -0.02 11.54
C TYR A 379 2.58 -0.09 10.43
N GLU A 380 2.40 -0.95 9.43
CA GLU A 380 3.30 -1.02 8.28
C GLU A 380 3.29 0.27 7.47
N LEU A 381 2.12 0.88 7.27
CA LEU A 381 2.03 2.18 6.62
C LEU A 381 2.69 3.29 7.46
N ASP A 382 2.52 3.28 8.79
CA ASP A 382 3.25 4.18 9.69
C ASP A 382 4.78 4.05 9.53
N HIS A 383 5.28 2.82 9.37
CA HIS A 383 6.69 2.55 9.15
C HIS A 383 7.19 3.21 7.87
N VAL A 384 6.50 2.99 6.75
CA VAL A 384 6.88 3.53 5.44
C VAL A 384 6.75 5.06 5.39
N LEU A 385 5.68 5.64 5.94
CA LEU A 385 5.50 7.09 6.01
C LEU A 385 6.62 7.76 6.81
N ARG A 386 6.99 7.19 7.96
CA ARG A 386 8.11 7.69 8.78
C ARG A 386 9.42 7.62 8.02
N ARG A 387 9.69 6.49 7.37
CA ARG A 387 10.91 6.28 6.59
C ARG A 387 11.02 7.25 5.41
N ALA A 388 9.93 7.45 4.68
CA ALA A 388 9.86 8.44 3.61
C ALA A 388 10.12 9.86 4.13
N ARG A 389 9.58 10.23 5.30
CA ARG A 389 9.80 11.55 5.91
C ARG A 389 11.27 11.81 6.24
N GLU A 390 11.93 10.84 6.84
CA GLU A 390 13.38 10.91 7.16
C GLU A 390 14.24 11.17 5.92
N LEU A 391 13.78 10.69 4.76
CA LEU A 391 14.44 10.85 3.47
C LEU A 391 13.95 12.07 2.69
N GLY A 392 13.02 12.86 3.24
CA GLY A 392 12.44 14.02 2.56
C GLY A 392 11.50 13.68 1.39
N ILE A 393 11.01 12.44 1.32
CA ILE A 393 10.11 11.94 0.29
C ILE A 393 8.65 12.16 0.69
N GLY A 394 7.90 12.85 -0.16
CA GLY A 394 6.45 12.99 -0.09
C GLY A 394 5.71 11.72 -0.48
N VAL A 395 4.46 11.58 -0.04
CA VAL A 395 3.62 10.41 -0.31
C VAL A 395 2.27 10.84 -0.87
N MET A 396 1.90 10.31 -2.03
CA MET A 396 0.52 10.24 -2.49
C MET A 396 -0.08 8.93 -1.98
N LEU A 397 -1.08 9.00 -1.12
CA LEU A 397 -1.71 7.83 -0.53
C LEU A 397 -3.05 7.55 -1.22
N CYS A 398 -3.07 6.49 -2.03
CA CYS A 398 -4.26 6.00 -2.72
C CYS A 398 -5.10 5.12 -1.78
N LEU A 399 -6.34 5.52 -1.53
CA LEU A 399 -7.20 4.90 -0.53
C LEU A 399 -7.90 3.65 -1.04
N ASP A 400 -8.36 3.66 -2.29
CA ASP A 400 -9.14 2.58 -2.90
C ASP A 400 -8.70 2.36 -4.35
N TYR A 401 -9.11 1.25 -4.97
CA TYR A 401 -8.78 0.93 -6.37
C TYR A 401 -9.96 0.27 -7.07
N HIS A 402 -10.05 0.45 -8.39
CA HIS A 402 -11.19 -0.04 -9.18
C HIS A 402 -11.51 -1.53 -8.97
N GLY A 403 -10.48 -2.38 -8.84
CA GLY A 403 -10.66 -3.81 -8.68
C GLY A 403 -11.37 -4.21 -7.39
N ALA A 404 -11.39 -3.35 -6.36
CA ALA A 404 -12.20 -3.58 -5.15
C ALA A 404 -13.71 -3.51 -5.42
N PHE A 405 -14.13 -2.92 -6.54
CA PHE A 405 -15.51 -2.68 -6.94
C PHE A 405 -15.83 -3.34 -8.28
N GLN A 406 -15.24 -4.52 -8.52
CA GLN A 406 -15.53 -5.38 -9.66
C GLN A 406 -15.82 -6.80 -9.16
N GLY A 407 -16.89 -7.42 -9.65
CA GLY A 407 -17.33 -8.77 -9.31
C GLY A 407 -16.34 -9.88 -9.71
N ARG A 408 -15.55 -9.62 -10.76
CA ARG A 408 -14.39 -10.45 -11.16
C ARG A 408 -13.09 -10.05 -10.44
N GLY A 409 -13.09 -8.91 -9.78
CA GLY A 409 -12.00 -8.44 -8.93
C GLY A 409 -12.25 -8.85 -7.47
N ALA A 410 -11.96 -7.92 -6.56
CA ALA A 410 -11.98 -8.14 -5.13
C ALA A 410 -13.31 -7.81 -4.44
N TRP A 411 -14.38 -7.50 -5.20
CA TRP A 411 -15.73 -7.18 -4.67
C TRP A 411 -16.28 -8.26 -3.73
N ARG A 412 -16.06 -9.54 -4.06
CA ARG A 412 -16.53 -10.67 -3.24
C ARG A 412 -16.00 -10.65 -1.82
N SER A 413 -14.82 -10.09 -1.61
CA SER A 413 -14.16 -9.94 -0.31
C SER A 413 -14.13 -8.50 0.21
N ASN A 414 -14.76 -7.56 -0.53
CA ASN A 414 -14.81 -6.15 -0.12
C ASN A 414 -15.67 -6.03 1.15
N PRO A 415 -15.21 -5.33 2.20
CA PRO A 415 -15.99 -5.11 3.42
C PRO A 415 -17.37 -4.47 3.18
N TYR A 416 -17.51 -3.62 2.16
CA TYR A 416 -18.78 -2.95 1.87
C TYR A 416 -19.84 -3.87 1.27
N ASN A 417 -19.43 -5.04 0.75
CA ASN A 417 -20.35 -6.06 0.27
C ASN A 417 -21.22 -6.60 1.41
N ALA A 418 -22.53 -6.70 1.21
CA ALA A 418 -23.49 -7.22 2.17
C ALA A 418 -23.17 -8.64 2.64
N ALA A 419 -22.56 -9.47 1.78
CA ALA A 419 -22.09 -10.80 2.15
C ALA A 419 -20.96 -10.78 3.22
N ASN A 420 -20.25 -9.67 3.36
CA ASN A 420 -19.16 -9.47 4.33
C ASN A 420 -19.56 -8.56 5.51
N GLY A 421 -20.85 -8.22 5.64
CA GLY A 421 -21.39 -7.38 6.71
C GLY A 421 -21.45 -5.88 6.39
N GLY A 422 -21.16 -5.49 5.14
CA GLY A 422 -21.37 -4.13 4.64
C GLY A 422 -22.82 -3.87 4.19
N PRO A 423 -23.12 -2.66 3.71
CA PRO A 423 -24.48 -2.27 3.33
C PRO A 423 -24.82 -2.42 1.83
N CYS A 424 -23.87 -2.81 0.98
CA CYS A 424 -24.02 -2.76 -0.48
C CYS A 424 -24.25 -4.16 -1.07
N GLU A 425 -25.30 -4.33 -1.87
CA GLU A 425 -25.60 -5.59 -2.55
C GLU A 425 -24.79 -5.73 -3.85
N GLN A 426 -24.58 -4.62 -4.56
CA GLN A 426 -23.76 -4.52 -5.77
C GLN A 426 -22.65 -3.45 -5.61
N PRO A 427 -21.58 -3.49 -6.42
CA PRO A 427 -20.47 -2.54 -6.32
C PRO A 427 -20.90 -1.07 -6.42
N GLU A 428 -21.80 -0.74 -7.33
CA GLU A 428 -22.28 0.62 -7.62
C GLU A 428 -23.12 1.22 -6.48
N ASP A 429 -23.70 0.39 -5.61
CA ASP A 429 -24.43 0.84 -4.41
C ASP A 429 -23.50 1.65 -3.48
N PHE A 430 -22.19 1.41 -3.51
CA PHE A 430 -21.22 2.14 -2.70
C PHE A 430 -21.26 3.65 -2.94
N PHE A 431 -21.52 4.07 -4.18
CA PHE A 431 -21.51 5.49 -4.55
C PHE A 431 -22.82 6.22 -4.19
N THR A 432 -23.89 5.48 -3.92
CA THR A 432 -25.24 6.04 -3.69
C THR A 432 -25.81 5.73 -2.30
N SER A 433 -25.33 4.69 -1.62
CA SER A 433 -25.80 4.30 -0.29
C SER A 433 -25.35 5.28 0.79
N GLU A 434 -26.32 5.83 1.53
CA GLU A 434 -26.06 6.72 2.67
C GLU A 434 -25.33 6.01 3.81
N GLU A 435 -25.59 4.72 4.02
CA GLU A 435 -24.92 3.93 5.05
C GLU A 435 -23.47 3.61 4.66
N ALA A 436 -23.22 3.29 3.38
CA ALA A 436 -21.86 3.14 2.87
C ALA A 436 -21.08 4.46 3.03
N ALA A 437 -21.70 5.58 2.67
CA ALA A 437 -21.11 6.91 2.84
C ALA A 437 -20.85 7.24 4.32
N ARG A 438 -21.72 6.83 5.26
CA ARG A 438 -21.50 7.01 6.70
C ARG A 438 -20.28 6.22 7.18
N LEU A 439 -20.22 4.93 6.85
CA LEU A 439 -19.09 4.05 7.21
C LEU A 439 -17.77 4.53 6.59
N TYR A 440 -17.80 4.99 5.34
CA TYR A 440 -16.61 5.53 4.69
C TYR A 440 -16.10 6.82 5.35
N ARG A 441 -16.99 7.69 5.85
CA ARG A 441 -16.56 8.84 6.67
C ARG A 441 -15.89 8.43 7.99
N GLU A 442 -16.30 7.31 8.59
CA GLU A 442 -15.61 6.75 9.76
C GLU A 442 -14.21 6.24 9.39
N ARG A 443 -14.07 5.60 8.23
CA ARG A 443 -12.76 5.23 7.68
C ARG A 443 -11.90 6.46 7.39
N LEU A 444 -12.43 7.51 6.76
CA LEU A 444 -11.67 8.75 6.52
C LEU A 444 -11.24 9.39 7.84
N SER A 445 -12.10 9.41 8.86
CA SER A 445 -11.70 9.83 10.20
C SER A 445 -10.51 9.02 10.72
N TYR A 446 -10.47 7.71 10.44
CA TYR A 446 -9.31 6.88 10.75
C TYR A 446 -8.04 7.43 10.16
N LEU A 447 -8.06 7.47 8.85
CA LEU A 447 -6.89 7.79 8.06
C LEU A 447 -6.39 9.18 8.42
N VAL A 448 -7.29 10.14 8.63
CA VAL A 448 -6.92 11.50 9.04
C VAL A 448 -6.25 11.51 10.42
N ALA A 449 -6.88 10.98 11.47
CA ALA A 449 -6.27 11.11 12.80
C ALA A 449 -4.99 10.29 12.96
N ARG A 450 -4.83 9.21 12.19
CA ARG A 450 -3.60 8.42 12.19
C ARG A 450 -2.50 9.04 11.32
N TYR A 451 -2.81 9.48 10.10
CA TYR A 451 -1.80 9.80 9.08
C TYR A 451 -1.70 11.29 8.69
N ALA A 452 -2.69 12.14 8.94
CA ALA A 452 -2.61 13.55 8.51
C ALA A 452 -1.49 14.32 9.23
N SER A 453 -1.03 13.87 10.40
CA SER A 453 0.11 14.49 11.09
C SER A 453 1.48 14.21 10.45
N TYR A 454 1.58 13.38 9.41
CA TYR A 454 2.81 13.19 8.66
C TYR A 454 2.97 14.34 7.66
N SER A 455 3.92 15.24 7.89
CA SER A 455 4.21 16.38 7.00
C SER A 455 4.54 16.00 5.55
N ASN A 456 4.97 14.75 5.34
CA ASN A 456 5.27 14.22 4.02
C ASN A 456 4.10 13.48 3.38
N LEU A 457 2.94 13.31 4.02
CA LEU A 457 1.72 12.99 3.29
C LEU A 457 1.39 14.21 2.43
N ALA A 458 1.47 14.07 1.11
CA ALA A 458 1.30 15.18 0.18
C ALA A 458 -0.11 15.17 -0.45
N PHE A 459 -0.66 13.98 -0.69
CA PHE A 459 -1.94 13.82 -1.35
C PHE A 459 -2.78 12.72 -0.71
N TRP A 460 -4.07 13.01 -0.57
CA TRP A 460 -5.11 12.00 -0.45
C TRP A 460 -5.65 11.72 -1.85
N GLU A 461 -5.47 10.49 -2.34
CA GLU A 461 -6.09 10.05 -3.58
C GLU A 461 -7.23 9.08 -3.25
N PHE A 462 -8.47 9.42 -3.59
CA PHE A 462 -9.61 8.57 -3.25
C PHE A 462 -9.56 7.21 -3.94
N PHE A 463 -9.35 7.20 -5.26
CA PHE A 463 -9.38 5.98 -6.05
C PHE A 463 -8.25 5.94 -7.06
N ASN A 464 -7.71 4.74 -7.23
CA ASN A 464 -7.04 4.34 -8.44
C ASN A 464 -8.05 3.99 -9.55
N GLU A 465 -8.03 4.76 -10.63
CA GLU A 465 -8.77 4.53 -11.88
C GLU A 465 -10.28 4.32 -11.69
N VAL A 466 -10.96 5.24 -11.02
CA VAL A 466 -12.36 5.03 -10.61
C VAL A 466 -13.33 4.81 -11.76
N ASN A 467 -13.00 5.24 -12.97
CA ASN A 467 -13.82 4.99 -14.18
C ASN A 467 -13.79 3.52 -14.65
N LEU A 468 -13.04 2.65 -13.97
CA LEU A 468 -12.98 1.21 -14.26
C LEU A 468 -13.79 0.38 -13.25
N VAL A 469 -14.46 0.99 -12.27
CA VAL A 469 -15.40 0.23 -11.40
C VAL A 469 -16.54 -0.37 -12.21
N GLU A 470 -17.15 -1.44 -11.70
CA GLU A 470 -18.30 -2.06 -12.34
C GLU A 470 -19.49 -1.09 -12.40
N ASP A 471 -20.22 -1.11 -13.52
CA ASP A 471 -21.37 -0.25 -13.80
C ASP A 471 -21.14 1.26 -13.51
N PHE A 472 -19.96 1.76 -13.89
CA PHE A 472 -19.56 3.14 -13.69
C PHE A 472 -20.60 4.17 -14.21
N ASP A 473 -21.09 4.99 -13.27
CA ASP A 473 -21.87 6.20 -13.53
C ASP A 473 -21.08 7.43 -13.07
N GLY A 474 -20.56 8.19 -14.04
CA GLY A 474 -19.74 9.37 -13.77
C GLY A 474 -20.44 10.44 -12.92
N ALA A 475 -21.76 10.61 -13.04
CA ALA A 475 -22.50 11.59 -12.24
C ALA A 475 -22.65 11.13 -10.78
N ALA A 476 -22.97 9.85 -10.56
CA ALA A 476 -23.08 9.28 -9.22
C ALA A 476 -21.71 9.25 -8.51
N VAL A 477 -20.67 8.84 -9.23
CA VAL A 477 -19.29 8.80 -8.72
C VAL A 477 -18.79 10.21 -8.40
N ALA A 478 -19.03 11.21 -9.26
CA ALA A 478 -18.65 12.59 -8.98
C ALA A 478 -19.42 13.17 -7.78
N ALA A 479 -20.71 12.88 -7.65
CA ALA A 479 -21.49 13.30 -6.48
C ALA A 479 -20.94 12.69 -5.19
N TRP A 480 -20.53 11.41 -5.22
CA TRP A 480 -19.86 10.76 -4.10
C TRP A 480 -18.52 11.44 -3.76
N HIS A 481 -17.67 11.70 -4.76
CA HIS A 481 -16.38 12.36 -4.57
C HIS A 481 -16.55 13.75 -3.94
N ALA A 482 -17.48 14.56 -4.44
CA ALA A 482 -17.76 15.87 -3.87
C ALA A 482 -18.16 15.80 -2.39
N ARG A 483 -19.00 14.83 -2.00
CA ARG A 483 -19.40 14.63 -0.59
C ARG A 483 -18.22 14.20 0.28
N MET A 484 -17.44 13.21 -0.17
CA MET A 484 -16.33 12.68 0.63
C MET A 484 -15.16 13.65 0.70
N ALA A 485 -14.86 14.38 -0.37
CA ALA A 485 -13.81 15.39 -0.40
C ALA A 485 -14.11 16.57 0.54
N ARG A 486 -15.37 17.04 0.60
CA ARG A 486 -15.77 18.07 1.60
C ARG A 486 -15.60 17.56 3.02
N TYR A 487 -16.03 16.33 3.29
CA TYR A 487 -15.84 15.73 4.61
C TYR A 487 -14.36 15.60 4.98
N LEU A 488 -13.53 15.11 4.04
CA LEU A 488 -12.10 14.98 4.24
C LEU A 488 -11.43 16.34 4.49
N ARG A 489 -11.80 17.38 3.73
CA ARG A 489 -11.34 18.76 3.93
C ARG A 489 -11.69 19.30 5.31
N ASP A 490 -12.91 19.02 5.80
CA ASP A 490 -13.33 19.45 7.14
C ASP A 490 -12.62 18.66 8.25
N ALA A 491 -12.30 17.40 8.01
CA ALA A 491 -11.66 16.51 8.99
C ALA A 491 -10.14 16.73 9.09
N ASP A 492 -9.47 17.00 7.97
CA ASP A 492 -8.01 17.14 7.88
C ASP A 492 -7.54 18.56 8.23
N PRO A 493 -6.95 18.78 9.42
CA PRO A 493 -6.61 20.13 9.89
C PRO A 493 -5.34 20.71 9.24
N TYR A 494 -4.70 19.97 8.34
CA TYR A 494 -3.44 20.35 7.71
C TYR A 494 -3.56 20.65 6.21
N ASP A 495 -4.78 20.53 5.68
CA ASP A 495 -5.13 20.92 4.33
C ASP A 495 -4.39 20.18 3.19
N HIS A 496 -4.10 18.89 3.33
CA HIS A 496 -3.45 18.09 2.27
C HIS A 496 -4.23 18.13 0.94
N ILE A 497 -3.52 17.91 -0.18
CA ILE A 497 -4.11 17.95 -1.52
C ILE A 497 -5.06 16.76 -1.70
N ILE A 498 -6.25 17.00 -2.25
CA ILE A 498 -7.23 15.95 -2.53
C ILE A 498 -7.30 15.68 -4.04
N THR A 499 -7.18 14.41 -4.44
CA THR A 499 -7.24 13.97 -5.84
C THR A 499 -7.92 12.60 -6.00
N THR A 500 -8.01 12.13 -7.24
CA THR A 500 -8.48 10.80 -7.67
C THR A 500 -7.90 10.55 -9.06
N SER A 501 -7.85 9.30 -9.55
CA SER A 501 -7.39 9.00 -10.93
C SER A 501 -8.45 8.38 -11.82
N CYS A 502 -8.19 8.46 -13.13
CA CYS A 502 -8.90 7.71 -14.15
C CYS A 502 -7.92 6.89 -15.01
N GLY A 503 -8.31 5.65 -15.34
CA GLY A 503 -7.59 4.69 -16.19
C GLY A 503 -7.64 5.01 -17.68
N ASN A 504 -7.68 6.30 -17.99
CA ASN A 504 -7.53 6.86 -19.33
C ASN A 504 -7.06 8.31 -19.19
N PRO A 505 -6.31 8.84 -20.17
CA PRO A 505 -5.66 10.13 -19.98
C PRO A 505 -6.63 11.33 -20.00
N ALA A 506 -7.79 11.22 -20.65
CA ALA A 506 -8.82 12.26 -20.65
C ALA A 506 -9.59 12.35 -19.31
N GLY A 507 -9.70 11.23 -18.60
CA GLY A 507 -10.52 11.03 -17.41
C GLY A 507 -12.01 11.35 -17.61
N ASP A 508 -12.70 11.71 -16.53
CA ASP A 508 -14.14 11.98 -16.54
C ASP A 508 -14.45 13.48 -16.32
N PRO A 509 -15.20 14.15 -17.22
CA PRO A 509 -15.54 15.55 -17.07
C PRO A 509 -16.33 15.89 -15.78
N HIS A 510 -17.12 14.97 -15.25
CA HIS A 510 -17.86 15.18 -14.00
C HIS A 510 -16.89 15.28 -12.82
N LEU A 511 -15.80 14.50 -12.81
CA LEU A 511 -14.76 14.57 -11.77
C LEU A 511 -13.88 15.82 -11.95
N TRP A 512 -13.42 16.08 -13.17
CA TRP A 512 -12.53 17.21 -13.45
C TRP A 512 -13.23 18.56 -13.45
N THR A 513 -14.52 18.64 -13.17
CA THR A 513 -15.20 19.93 -12.90
C THR A 513 -15.44 20.17 -11.42
N LEU A 514 -15.18 19.19 -10.54
CA LEU A 514 -15.34 19.36 -9.09
C LEU A 514 -14.25 20.27 -8.52
N PRO A 515 -14.58 21.37 -7.83
CA PRO A 515 -13.58 22.19 -7.15
C PRO A 515 -12.90 21.44 -5.99
N GLU A 516 -13.53 20.40 -5.44
CA GLU A 516 -12.99 19.62 -4.32
C GLU A 516 -11.87 18.65 -4.72
N ILE A 517 -11.74 18.33 -6.02
CA ILE A 517 -10.65 17.52 -6.56
C ILE A 517 -9.60 18.49 -7.10
N GLU A 518 -8.54 18.73 -6.36
CA GLU A 518 -7.61 19.85 -6.60
C GLU A 518 -6.62 19.60 -7.74
N LEU A 519 -6.37 18.33 -8.06
CA LEU A 519 -5.47 17.90 -9.12
C LEU A 519 -6.14 16.81 -9.96
N ALA A 520 -6.09 16.95 -11.29
CA ALA A 520 -6.51 15.92 -12.23
C ALA A 520 -5.37 14.92 -12.45
N GLN A 521 -5.68 13.63 -12.40
CA GLN A 521 -4.67 12.57 -12.51
C GLN A 521 -4.99 11.62 -13.67
N SER A 522 -4.09 11.59 -14.65
CA SER A 522 -4.20 10.81 -15.88
C SER A 522 -3.37 9.53 -15.80
N HIS A 523 -3.95 8.39 -16.16
CA HIS A 523 -3.23 7.13 -16.35
C HIS A 523 -3.30 6.73 -17.82
N ASP A 524 -2.18 6.27 -18.37
CA ASP A 524 -2.12 5.77 -19.75
C ASP A 524 -1.00 4.73 -19.89
N TYR A 525 -1.19 3.78 -20.78
CA TYR A 525 -0.23 2.72 -21.07
C TYR A 525 -0.06 2.45 -22.58
N ALA A 526 -0.73 3.25 -23.42
CA ALA A 526 -0.82 3.00 -24.87
C ALA A 526 -0.03 4.01 -25.71
N ALA A 527 0.60 5.02 -25.09
CA ALA A 527 1.30 6.07 -25.82
C ALA A 527 2.58 5.56 -26.50
N THR A 528 2.78 6.01 -27.74
CA THR A 528 4.01 5.76 -28.52
C THR A 528 5.05 6.85 -28.34
N ASP A 529 4.62 8.09 -28.09
CA ASP A 529 5.45 9.24 -27.76
C ASP A 529 5.00 9.82 -26.41
N TRP A 530 5.73 9.49 -25.35
CA TRP A 530 5.40 9.90 -23.99
C TRP A 530 5.54 11.40 -23.75
N ALA A 531 6.50 12.07 -24.40
CA ALA A 531 6.69 13.50 -24.21
C ALA A 531 5.50 14.27 -24.80
N ALA A 532 5.10 13.91 -26.02
CA ALA A 532 3.94 14.53 -26.69
C ALA A 532 2.62 14.19 -25.98
N ASN A 533 2.43 12.94 -25.54
CA ASN A 533 1.20 12.51 -24.86
C ASN A 533 1.00 13.24 -23.53
N VAL A 534 2.04 13.30 -22.70
CA VAL A 534 1.98 14.02 -21.43
C VAL A 534 1.72 15.50 -21.66
N ALA A 535 2.38 16.11 -22.64
CA ALA A 535 2.18 17.52 -22.95
C ALA A 535 0.74 17.82 -23.38
N HIS A 536 0.21 17.02 -24.32
CA HIS A 536 -1.15 17.17 -24.81
C HIS A 536 -2.19 17.10 -23.68
N TRP A 537 -2.16 16.06 -22.86
CA TRP A 537 -3.18 15.89 -21.81
C TRP A 537 -3.02 16.86 -20.65
N THR A 538 -1.80 17.29 -20.33
CA THR A 538 -1.57 18.37 -19.37
C THR A 538 -2.23 19.66 -19.84
N GLU A 539 -2.04 20.02 -21.11
CA GLU A 539 -2.64 21.21 -21.71
C GLU A 539 -4.17 21.10 -21.77
N GLU A 540 -4.71 19.96 -22.21
CA GLU A 540 -6.16 19.72 -22.24
C GLU A 540 -6.80 19.91 -20.86
N HIS A 541 -6.21 19.36 -19.80
CA HIS A 541 -6.75 19.52 -18.45
C HIS A 541 -6.71 20.96 -17.97
N ARG A 542 -5.62 21.66 -18.28
CA ARG A 542 -5.45 23.07 -17.95
C ARG A 542 -6.47 23.94 -18.67
N GLU A 543 -6.60 23.79 -19.98
CA GLU A 543 -7.46 24.64 -20.82
C GLU A 543 -8.95 24.34 -20.64
N ARG A 544 -9.29 23.05 -20.53
CA ARG A 544 -10.70 22.62 -20.44
C ARG A 544 -11.27 22.75 -19.04
N TYR A 545 -10.47 22.45 -18.01
CA TYR A 545 -10.96 22.35 -16.63
C TYR A 545 -10.34 23.39 -15.69
N GLY A 546 -9.28 24.08 -16.09
CA GLY A 546 -8.58 25.01 -15.19
C GLY A 546 -7.95 24.30 -14.00
N LYS A 547 -7.48 23.05 -14.19
CA LYS A 547 -6.90 22.22 -13.12
C LYS A 547 -5.42 21.97 -13.30
N ALA A 548 -4.70 21.92 -12.17
CA ALA A 548 -3.41 21.24 -12.10
C ALA A 548 -3.56 19.79 -12.58
N ALA A 549 -2.59 19.31 -13.35
CA ALA A 549 -2.62 17.96 -13.90
C ALA A 549 -1.28 17.24 -13.73
N MET A 550 -1.35 15.95 -13.44
CA MET A 550 -0.17 15.07 -13.31
C MET A 550 -0.51 13.67 -13.82
N PHE A 551 0.46 13.02 -14.44
CA PHE A 551 0.31 11.59 -14.75
C PHE A 551 0.63 10.77 -13.50
N GLY A 552 -0.40 10.14 -12.94
CA GLY A 552 -0.28 9.27 -11.76
C GLY A 552 0.29 7.90 -12.08
N GLU A 553 0.11 7.46 -13.33
CA GLU A 553 0.66 6.22 -13.86
C GLU A 553 0.99 6.39 -15.33
N PHE A 554 2.14 5.83 -15.72
CA PHE A 554 2.41 5.55 -17.12
C PHE A 554 3.31 4.32 -17.30
N GLY A 555 3.26 3.73 -18.50
CA GLY A 555 4.06 2.55 -18.87
C GLY A 555 3.85 2.13 -20.32
N LEU A 556 4.59 1.13 -20.82
CA LEU A 556 4.40 0.65 -22.19
C LEU A 556 3.21 -0.31 -22.37
N ASN A 557 2.73 -0.87 -21.26
CA ASN A 557 1.61 -1.80 -21.16
C ASN A 557 1.22 -1.88 -19.68
N ALA A 558 -0.07 -1.99 -19.34
CA ALA A 558 -0.51 -2.19 -17.96
C ALA A 558 -0.32 -3.65 -17.48
N ALA A 559 -0.36 -4.62 -18.39
CA ALA A 559 -0.45 -6.05 -18.09
C ALA A 559 0.87 -6.83 -18.25
N ALA A 560 1.87 -6.27 -18.95
CA ALA A 560 3.15 -6.94 -19.19
C ALA A 560 4.28 -6.09 -18.60
N ALA A 561 5.02 -6.66 -17.64
CA ALA A 561 6.25 -6.09 -17.11
C ALA A 561 7.44 -6.25 -18.07
N ASP A 562 7.20 -6.34 -19.38
CA ASP A 562 8.25 -6.45 -20.41
C ASP A 562 8.94 -5.11 -20.71
N SER A 563 8.54 -4.04 -20.02
CA SER A 563 9.18 -2.72 -20.07
C SER A 563 10.70 -2.80 -19.97
N ALA A 564 11.20 -3.68 -19.09
CA ALA A 564 12.63 -3.90 -18.92
C ALA A 564 13.28 -4.51 -20.17
N GLU A 565 12.61 -5.40 -20.89
CA GLU A 565 13.13 -5.99 -22.13
C GLU A 565 13.04 -5.04 -23.32
N ARG A 566 11.94 -4.28 -23.40
CA ARG A 566 11.63 -3.38 -24.52
C ARG A 566 12.36 -2.05 -24.46
N ASP A 567 12.63 -1.54 -23.27
CA ASP A 567 13.31 -0.27 -23.03
C ASP A 567 14.38 -0.43 -21.94
N PRO A 568 15.47 -1.17 -22.18
CA PRO A 568 16.45 -1.45 -21.13
C PRO A 568 17.13 -0.20 -20.53
N ASP A 569 17.11 0.92 -21.25
CA ASP A 569 17.79 2.16 -20.90
C ASP A 569 16.86 3.24 -20.32
N GLY A 570 15.54 3.00 -20.21
CA GLY A 570 14.64 4.01 -19.64
C GLY A 570 14.29 5.17 -20.56
N ILE A 571 14.30 5.02 -21.88
CA ILE A 571 13.96 6.09 -22.84
C ILE A 571 12.54 6.60 -22.62
N TYR A 572 11.54 5.72 -22.43
CA TYR A 572 10.17 6.17 -22.24
C TYR A 572 9.96 6.79 -20.85
N LEU A 573 10.68 6.29 -19.84
CA LEU A 573 10.77 6.91 -18.51
C LEU A 573 11.34 8.33 -18.62
N HIS A 574 12.47 8.49 -19.30
CA HIS A 574 13.08 9.78 -19.58
C HIS A 574 12.08 10.74 -20.25
N ASN A 575 11.43 10.30 -21.34
CA ASN A 575 10.52 11.13 -22.10
C ASN A 575 9.28 11.54 -21.30
N GLY A 576 8.73 10.65 -20.46
CA GLY A 576 7.63 10.97 -19.56
C GLY A 576 8.02 12.03 -18.53
N LEU A 577 9.17 11.86 -17.88
CA LEU A 577 9.68 12.81 -16.88
C LEU A 577 9.91 14.21 -17.47
N TRP A 578 10.63 14.29 -18.58
CA TRP A 578 10.94 15.58 -19.23
C TRP A 578 9.71 16.19 -19.92
N GLY A 579 8.83 15.37 -20.50
CA GLY A 579 7.56 15.81 -21.06
C GLY A 579 6.72 16.56 -20.04
N SER A 580 6.57 16.00 -18.83
CA SER A 580 5.85 16.66 -17.73
C SER A 580 6.45 18.00 -17.32
N ALA A 581 7.77 18.03 -17.10
CA ALA A 581 8.44 19.24 -16.63
C ALA A 581 8.36 20.38 -17.67
N MET A 582 8.30 20.04 -18.96
CA MET A 582 8.25 21.03 -20.04
C MET A 582 6.82 21.40 -20.48
N SER A 583 5.80 20.68 -19.99
CA SER A 583 4.40 20.91 -20.35
C SER A 583 3.59 21.73 -19.34
N GLY A 584 4.20 22.16 -18.24
CA GLY A 584 3.50 22.83 -17.14
C GLY A 584 2.66 21.87 -16.30
N SER A 585 3.07 20.60 -16.23
CA SER A 585 2.45 19.62 -15.34
C SER A 585 2.81 19.94 -13.89
N ALA A 586 1.89 19.63 -12.97
CA ALA A 586 2.05 19.88 -11.54
C ALA A 586 3.19 19.05 -10.91
N GLY A 587 3.63 17.99 -11.59
CA GLY A 587 4.72 17.09 -11.21
C GLY A 587 5.16 16.21 -12.37
N ALA A 588 6.30 15.56 -12.23
CA ALA A 588 6.77 14.60 -13.22
C ALA A 588 5.88 13.35 -13.24
N ALA A 589 5.61 12.81 -14.43
CA ALA A 589 4.83 11.59 -14.60
C ALA A 589 5.39 10.44 -13.74
N MET A 590 4.52 9.70 -13.05
CA MET A 590 4.93 8.63 -12.14
C MET A 590 4.90 7.30 -12.86
N ILE A 591 6.08 6.73 -13.11
CA ILE A 591 6.20 5.44 -13.76
C ILE A 591 5.55 4.35 -12.91
N TRP A 592 4.80 3.45 -13.55
CA TRP A 592 4.09 2.35 -12.87
C TRP A 592 5.02 1.23 -12.38
N PHE A 593 6.11 0.98 -13.10
CA PHE A 593 6.99 -0.17 -12.89
C PHE A 593 8.21 0.17 -12.02
N TRP A 594 8.04 0.21 -10.70
CA TRP A 594 9.13 0.61 -9.79
C TRP A 594 10.08 -0.54 -9.44
N ASP A 595 9.54 -1.71 -9.14
CA ASP A 595 10.27 -2.86 -8.60
C ASP A 595 10.92 -3.68 -9.72
N ASN A 596 10.15 -3.96 -10.78
CA ASN A 596 10.56 -4.86 -11.87
C ASN A 596 11.18 -4.16 -13.08
N TYR A 597 11.28 -2.83 -13.04
CA TYR A 597 11.90 -2.04 -14.11
C TYR A 597 12.87 -0.99 -13.58
N VAL A 598 12.39 0.04 -12.85
CA VAL A 598 13.28 1.11 -12.38
C VAL A 598 14.35 0.58 -11.43
N HIS A 599 13.93 -0.16 -10.41
CA HIS A 599 14.82 -0.70 -9.39
C HIS A 599 15.68 -1.83 -9.95
N GLU A 600 15.06 -2.83 -10.59
CA GLU A 600 15.77 -3.96 -11.22
C GLU A 600 16.84 -3.54 -12.24
N ARG A 601 16.66 -2.41 -12.94
CA ARG A 601 17.59 -1.93 -13.98
C ARG A 601 18.41 -0.70 -13.56
N ASP A 602 18.35 -0.29 -12.30
CA ASP A 602 19.06 0.89 -11.77
C ASP A 602 18.84 2.16 -12.63
N LEU A 603 17.59 2.41 -13.00
CA LEU A 603 17.21 3.55 -13.86
C LEU A 603 17.03 4.87 -13.07
N TYR A 604 17.45 4.89 -11.80
CA TYR A 604 17.25 6.05 -10.92
C TYR A 604 17.95 7.32 -11.41
N HIS A 605 18.99 7.19 -12.24
CA HIS A 605 19.74 8.32 -12.82
C HIS A 605 18.88 9.26 -13.68
N HIS A 606 17.74 8.80 -14.21
CA HIS A 606 16.78 9.67 -14.92
C HIS A 606 16.15 10.72 -14.00
N PHE A 607 15.82 10.35 -12.75
CA PHE A 607 15.30 11.30 -11.75
C PHE A 607 16.36 12.33 -11.37
N THR A 608 17.63 11.91 -11.21
CA THR A 608 18.75 12.83 -10.90
C THR A 608 18.91 13.91 -11.94
N SER A 609 18.78 13.55 -13.22
CA SER A 609 18.93 14.49 -14.33
C SER A 609 17.86 15.58 -14.29
N LEU A 610 16.59 15.20 -14.09
CA LEU A 610 15.49 16.15 -14.01
C LEU A 610 15.55 16.99 -12.72
N LYS A 611 15.86 16.39 -11.57
CA LYS A 611 15.96 17.13 -10.29
C LYS A 611 17.03 18.22 -10.35
N ARG A 612 18.22 17.91 -10.88
CA ARG A 612 19.28 18.90 -11.08
C ARG A 612 18.88 20.03 -12.02
N PHE A 613 18.07 19.75 -13.03
CA PHE A 613 17.52 20.78 -13.89
C PHE A 613 16.50 21.65 -13.17
N ALA A 614 15.64 21.05 -12.35
CA ALA A 614 14.59 21.73 -11.61
C ALA A 614 15.12 22.54 -10.40
N GLU A 615 16.36 22.30 -9.96
CA GLU A 615 17.00 23.03 -8.88
C GLU A 615 17.06 24.54 -9.17
N GLY A 616 16.51 25.35 -8.25
CA GLY A 616 16.51 26.81 -8.35
C GLY A 616 15.45 27.40 -9.30
N VAL A 617 14.65 26.57 -9.97
CA VAL A 617 13.50 27.02 -10.76
C VAL A 617 12.31 27.26 -9.84
N ASP A 618 11.74 28.47 -9.87
CA ASP A 618 10.46 28.74 -9.22
C ASP A 618 9.31 28.38 -10.18
N TRP A 619 8.86 27.13 -10.06
CA TRP A 619 7.77 26.54 -10.86
C TRP A 619 6.43 27.27 -10.72
N THR A 620 6.28 28.12 -9.71
CA THR A 620 5.01 28.82 -9.42
C THR A 620 5.01 30.28 -9.89
N GLN A 621 5.90 30.65 -10.80
CA GLN A 621 5.95 31.98 -11.42
C GLN A 621 5.14 32.10 -12.71
N GLY A 622 4.23 31.15 -12.99
CA GLY A 622 3.45 31.14 -14.24
C GLY A 622 4.30 30.75 -15.44
N LEU A 623 5.13 29.71 -15.29
CA LEU A 623 5.88 29.14 -16.42
C LEU A 623 4.87 28.56 -17.42
N LEU A 624 4.91 29.07 -18.65
CA LEU A 624 4.07 28.57 -19.74
C LEU A 624 4.92 27.77 -20.72
N PRO A 625 4.46 26.60 -21.18
CA PRO A 625 5.08 25.87 -22.27
C PRO A 625 5.14 26.77 -23.51
N LEU A 626 6.25 26.72 -24.23
CA LEU A 626 6.40 27.42 -25.50
C LEU A 626 5.61 26.64 -26.58
N THR A 627 4.34 26.99 -26.80
CA THR A 627 3.47 26.31 -27.77
C THR A 627 3.53 26.90 -29.18
N GLU A 628 3.94 28.17 -29.34
CA GLU A 628 4.22 28.79 -30.64
C GLU A 628 5.49 29.66 -30.60
N TRP A 629 6.52 29.28 -31.36
CA TRP A 629 7.65 30.16 -31.68
C TRP A 629 7.41 30.77 -33.08
N ARG A 630 6.94 32.02 -33.13
CA ARG A 630 7.14 32.87 -34.33
C ARG A 630 8.43 33.66 -34.13
N TRP A 631 9.46 33.31 -34.89
CA TRP A 631 10.58 34.21 -35.14
C TRP A 631 10.03 35.40 -35.94
N GLU A 632 9.58 36.46 -35.28
CA GLU A 632 9.57 37.76 -35.94
C GLU A 632 11.03 38.20 -36.00
N ARG A 633 11.66 38.03 -37.18
CA ARG A 633 12.87 38.78 -37.48
C ARG A 633 12.49 40.24 -37.31
N GLY A 634 12.95 40.87 -36.24
CA GLY A 634 12.88 42.31 -36.12
C GLY A 634 13.52 42.89 -37.37
N ASP A 635 12.73 43.66 -38.13
CA ASP A 635 13.23 44.44 -39.25
C ASP A 635 14.41 45.26 -38.74
N ALA A 636 15.60 44.91 -39.20
CA ALA A 636 16.77 45.75 -39.01
C ALA A 636 16.42 47.10 -39.63
N ALA A 637 16.29 48.10 -38.77
CA ALA A 637 15.97 49.46 -39.13
C ALA A 637 16.80 49.90 -40.33
N ASP A 638 16.12 50.50 -41.31
CA ASP A 638 16.73 51.38 -42.28
C ASP A 638 17.62 52.40 -41.55
N GLU A 639 18.94 52.22 -41.65
CA GLU A 639 19.90 53.26 -41.33
C GLU A 639 19.76 54.38 -42.37
N PRO A 640 19.59 55.66 -41.97
CA PRO A 640 19.61 56.75 -42.91
C PRO A 640 21.06 57.09 -43.30
N ALA A 641 21.29 57.17 -44.62
CA ALA A 641 22.51 57.71 -45.22
C ALA A 641 22.60 59.25 -45.10
#